data_AF-A0A653RX46-F1
#
_entry.id   AF-A0A653RX46-F1
#
_cell.length_a   1.000
_cell.length_b   1.000
_cell.length_c   1.000
_cell.angle_alpha   90.00
_cell.angle_beta   90.00
_cell.angle_gamma   90.00
#
_symmetry.space_group_name_H-M   'P 1'
#
loop_
_entity.id
_entity.type
_entity.pdbx_description
1 polymer ?
#
loop_
_entity_poly.entity_id
_entity_poly.type
_entity_poly.pdbx_seq_one_letter_code
_entity_poly.pdbx_strand_id
1 'polypeptide(L)'
;MTTRIRPFDAATDADRVARFINDHGTGPAVTGLPLDGASLLASIQETGVRLLLVAESRGAIVGTLAYARMSGRRVAPEGHLFAVMFVVERTLRGGFLVGELFAESFRRFPSLGLRTLRLEVDPANQRAFPLYVRVGFRNVASPRPDEDGYLELVNHLPGISSTLVPGESGLVGPSGPGSETRSLRAAREESLTGGVRIDGAGRTLIDYQLRIGTSRIEAVVHDQTGELVSGSVDGEPAEIPDAEVAPQSRAAHPPLRHEHGGFRAELDVETGTLTVRHRDRLGPVLVDAFPVCGDTPAGVRRPAVTRVSVSQHGGAWTTTSEHLTRVVTVRRGSIELTVTQNCGHLLTASPWSGFRDAELTVSARGRDERSAHVVRGIWPPEATDFEPAVGPAHTYEALGVRASWHEKHHGIGIDVTGLTSGIWRVEGPHLARISGHGTIAYRIELRDGQQRRMPMPTPTPMPMPTPTPRGPRTRAPHEADGLTPGGGLDVSAATGLHAWRHRGIHVLESSQPRSRSIGPLNRLPAAAWVARLRDRTTPDHGVEWALHDASFALDGSSGDERRWSVQPNADFSAIDISLSDPTRAPGTDDLAVFVFVPATAEHIDFGDGPDAKRLSIAGAPWRTWTRAFRFPTPAGDVLVEPTDGDYTEVLLRAGPAGVLATLLARPAGEERHARWRFTLV
;
A
#
# COMPACT_ATOMS: atom_id res chain seq x y z
N MET A 1 17.81 20.23 -31.31
CA MET A 1 18.75 20.05 -30.18
C MET A 1 18.81 18.56 -29.90
N THR A 2 19.99 17.96 -29.86
CA THR A 2 20.14 16.50 -29.73
C THR A 2 20.28 16.09 -28.27
N THR A 3 19.21 15.57 -27.69
CA THR A 3 19.25 14.83 -26.43
C THR A 3 19.84 13.45 -26.71
N ARG A 4 20.79 13.00 -25.89
CA ARG A 4 21.36 11.65 -25.99
C ARG A 4 20.75 10.77 -24.91
N ILE A 5 20.12 9.67 -25.32
CA ILE A 5 19.64 8.64 -24.40
C ILE A 5 20.65 7.49 -24.40
N ARG A 6 21.05 7.04 -23.21
CA ARG A 6 22.02 5.96 -23.05
C ARG A 6 21.77 5.20 -21.74
N PRO A 7 22.30 3.98 -21.60
CA PRO A 7 22.36 3.31 -20.31
C PRO A 7 23.11 4.15 -19.27
N PHE A 8 22.68 4.03 -18.03
CA PHE A 8 23.33 4.56 -16.85
C PHE A 8 24.73 3.96 -16.66
N ASP A 9 25.68 4.82 -16.31
CA ASP A 9 27.03 4.45 -15.91
C ASP A 9 27.22 4.77 -14.42
N ALA A 10 27.38 3.73 -13.60
CA ALA A 10 27.51 3.85 -12.15
C ALA A 10 28.67 4.77 -11.72
N ALA A 11 29.77 4.80 -12.47
CA ALA A 11 30.96 5.57 -12.10
C ALA A 11 30.77 7.07 -12.34
N THR A 12 29.96 7.45 -13.33
CA THR A 12 29.86 8.85 -13.78
C THR A 12 28.50 9.49 -13.55
N ASP A 13 27.43 8.69 -13.42
CA ASP A 13 26.06 9.19 -13.35
C ASP A 13 25.46 9.14 -11.94
N ALA A 14 25.97 8.31 -11.01
CA ALA A 14 25.31 8.06 -9.72
C ALA A 14 24.96 9.35 -8.96
N ASP A 15 25.94 10.22 -8.70
CA ASP A 15 25.71 11.50 -8.01
C ASP A 15 24.91 12.51 -8.84
N ARG A 16 24.96 12.41 -10.18
CA ARG A 16 24.21 13.32 -11.07
C ARG A 16 22.73 12.96 -11.08
N VAL A 17 22.41 11.66 -11.12
CA VAL A 17 21.04 11.14 -11.07
C VAL A 17 20.45 11.34 -9.68
N ALA A 18 21.19 11.07 -8.60
CA ALA A 18 20.73 11.32 -7.23
C ALA A 18 20.33 12.79 -7.03
N ARG A 19 21.20 13.73 -7.44
CA ARG A 19 20.88 15.16 -7.42
C ARG A 19 19.67 15.51 -8.27
N PHE A 20 19.61 15.00 -9.50
CA PHE A 20 18.46 15.25 -10.39
C PHE A 20 17.12 14.79 -9.78
N ILE A 21 17.08 13.62 -9.14
CA ILE A 21 15.89 13.10 -8.45
C ILE A 21 15.50 14.00 -7.26
N ASN A 22 16.48 14.42 -6.46
CA ASN A 22 16.26 15.30 -5.31
C ASN A 22 15.71 16.67 -5.74
N ASP A 23 16.33 17.31 -6.75
CA ASP A 23 15.96 18.63 -7.26
C ASP A 23 14.53 18.66 -7.81
N HIS A 24 14.04 17.50 -8.28
CA HIS A 24 12.68 17.34 -8.78
C HIS A 24 11.64 17.10 -7.68
N GLY A 25 12.05 16.97 -6.42
CA GLY A 25 11.17 16.65 -5.29
C GLY A 25 10.55 15.26 -5.45
N THR A 26 11.33 14.32 -5.96
CA THR A 26 10.93 12.91 -6.13
C THR A 26 11.81 12.00 -5.27
N GLY A 27 11.33 10.80 -4.96
CA GLY A 27 12.07 9.87 -4.09
C GLY A 27 12.12 10.34 -2.63
N PRO A 28 13.11 9.88 -1.84
CA PRO A 28 13.11 10.04 -0.38
C PRO A 28 13.44 11.46 0.11
N ALA A 29 13.85 12.37 -0.78
CA ALA A 29 14.03 13.78 -0.44
C ALA A 29 12.73 14.42 0.09
N VAL A 30 11.55 13.95 -0.35
CA VAL A 30 10.25 14.45 0.13
C VAL A 30 9.97 14.10 1.59
N THR A 31 10.64 13.09 2.12
CA THR A 31 10.57 12.68 3.53
C THR A 31 11.78 13.15 4.33
N GLY A 32 12.60 14.06 3.78
CA GLY A 32 13.78 14.62 4.44
C GLY A 32 15.03 13.75 4.36
N LEU A 33 15.05 12.75 3.45
CA LEU A 33 16.15 11.80 3.26
C LEU A 33 16.70 11.93 1.82
N PRO A 34 17.45 12.99 1.50
CA PRO A 34 17.96 13.19 0.14
C PRO A 34 18.92 12.07 -0.29
N LEU A 35 18.87 11.70 -1.57
CA LEU A 35 19.79 10.71 -2.15
C LEU A 35 21.19 11.30 -2.38
N ASP A 36 22.18 10.42 -2.25
CA ASP A 36 23.53 10.58 -2.79
C ASP A 36 23.83 9.42 -3.77
N GLY A 37 24.99 9.45 -4.44
CA GLY A 37 25.34 8.39 -5.38
C GLY A 37 25.41 7.00 -4.73
N ALA A 38 25.86 6.90 -3.47
CA ALA A 38 25.99 5.62 -2.77
C ALA A 38 24.62 5.00 -2.45
N SER A 39 23.71 5.79 -1.88
CA SER A 39 22.33 5.36 -1.58
C SER A 39 21.53 5.08 -2.85
N LEU A 40 21.76 5.81 -3.95
CA LEU A 40 21.17 5.47 -5.24
C LEU A 40 21.65 4.11 -5.75
N LEU A 41 22.96 3.85 -5.73
CA LEU A 41 23.52 2.56 -6.18
C LEU A 41 23.04 1.40 -5.31
N ALA A 42 22.98 1.59 -3.99
CA ALA A 42 22.40 0.61 -3.08
C ALA A 42 20.91 0.37 -3.39
N SER A 43 20.14 1.41 -3.72
CA SER A 43 18.72 1.28 -4.09
C SER A 43 18.55 0.54 -5.41
N ILE A 44 19.42 0.80 -6.41
CA ILE A 44 19.47 0.09 -7.69
C ILE A 44 19.70 -1.41 -7.45
N GLN A 45 20.62 -1.76 -6.56
CA GLN A 45 20.92 -3.15 -6.20
C GLN A 45 19.76 -3.80 -5.44
N GLU A 46 19.25 -3.17 -4.39
CA GLU A 46 18.22 -3.75 -3.52
C GLU A 46 16.86 -3.93 -4.21
N THR A 47 16.51 -3.04 -5.14
CA THR A 47 15.28 -3.15 -5.93
C THR A 47 15.44 -4.06 -7.16
N GLY A 48 16.67 -4.49 -7.47
CA GLY A 48 16.97 -5.34 -8.61
C GLY A 48 16.72 -4.63 -9.94
N VAL A 49 17.24 -3.42 -10.12
CA VAL A 49 17.18 -2.68 -11.39
C VAL A 49 17.92 -3.45 -12.49
N ARG A 50 17.21 -3.75 -13.59
CA ARG A 50 17.75 -4.48 -14.76
C ARG A 50 18.12 -3.57 -15.91
N LEU A 51 17.53 -2.38 -15.95
CA LEU A 51 17.85 -1.34 -16.93
C LEU A 51 17.57 0.01 -16.31
N LEU A 52 18.54 0.93 -16.37
CA LEU A 52 18.35 2.34 -16.09
C LEU A 52 18.87 3.14 -17.27
N LEU A 53 18.00 3.95 -17.86
CA LEU A 53 18.35 4.87 -18.93
C LEU A 53 18.46 6.29 -18.37
N VAL A 54 19.45 7.02 -18.88
CA VAL A 54 19.63 8.44 -18.64
C VAL A 54 19.51 9.21 -19.95
N ALA A 55 18.79 10.32 -19.91
CA ALA A 55 18.71 11.30 -20.97
C ALA A 55 19.60 12.49 -20.62
N GLU A 56 20.55 12.79 -21.50
CA GLU A 56 21.53 13.84 -21.30
C GLU A 56 21.41 14.91 -22.38
N SER A 57 21.38 16.17 -21.96
CA SER A 57 21.38 17.33 -22.85
C SER A 57 22.37 18.36 -22.34
N ARG A 58 23.32 18.78 -23.19
CA ARG A 58 24.37 19.76 -22.84
C ARG A 58 25.14 19.43 -21.56
N GLY A 59 25.43 18.15 -21.33
CA GLY A 59 26.16 17.70 -20.14
C GLY A 59 25.34 17.67 -18.84
N ALA A 60 24.01 17.88 -18.92
CA ALA A 60 23.11 17.74 -17.78
C ALA A 60 22.17 16.55 -17.96
N ILE A 61 21.88 15.84 -16.87
CA ILE A 61 20.81 14.85 -16.85
C ILE A 61 19.49 15.61 -16.90
N VAL A 62 18.66 15.29 -17.88
CA VAL A 62 17.34 15.90 -18.11
C VAL A 62 16.20 14.87 -18.04
N GLY A 63 16.52 13.60 -17.85
CA GLY A 63 15.54 12.57 -17.58
C GLY A 63 16.14 11.21 -17.25
N THR A 64 15.35 10.38 -16.60
CA THR A 64 15.67 9.01 -16.19
C THR A 64 14.46 8.10 -16.38
N LEU A 65 14.72 6.82 -16.62
CA LEU A 65 13.70 5.77 -16.63
C LEU A 65 14.38 4.43 -16.29
N ALA A 66 13.94 3.78 -15.21
CA ALA A 66 14.43 2.47 -14.81
C ALA A 66 13.36 1.40 -14.87
N TYR A 67 13.82 0.16 -14.90
CA TYR A 67 13.01 -1.04 -14.78
C TYR A 67 13.62 -1.96 -13.73
N ALA A 68 12.84 -2.28 -12.70
CA ALA A 68 13.28 -3.01 -11.53
C ALA A 68 12.42 -4.23 -11.24
N ARG A 69 12.99 -5.21 -10.54
CA ARG A 69 12.26 -6.37 -10.04
C ARG A 69 11.37 -6.02 -8.85
N MET A 70 11.55 -4.88 -8.19
CA MET A 70 10.74 -4.45 -7.06
C MET A 70 10.33 -2.98 -7.15
N SER A 71 9.08 -2.70 -6.75
CA SER A 71 8.49 -1.36 -6.56
C SER A 71 7.42 -1.45 -5.46
N GLY A 72 7.26 -0.43 -4.62
CA GLY A 72 6.25 -0.43 -3.55
C GLY A 72 6.38 -1.61 -2.58
N ARG A 73 7.59 -2.17 -2.45
CA ARG A 73 7.90 -3.42 -1.71
C ARG A 73 7.18 -4.66 -2.26
N ARG A 74 6.82 -4.65 -3.54
CA ARG A 74 6.27 -5.77 -4.31
C ARG A 74 7.31 -6.28 -5.28
N VAL A 75 7.59 -7.57 -5.25
CA VAL A 75 8.50 -8.22 -6.19
C VAL A 75 7.71 -8.70 -7.40
N ALA A 76 8.20 -8.36 -8.58
CA ALA A 76 7.68 -8.81 -9.85
C ALA A 76 8.06 -10.30 -10.09
N PRO A 77 7.15 -11.11 -10.65
CA PRO A 77 7.47 -12.45 -11.15
C PRO A 77 8.64 -12.44 -12.15
N GLU A 78 9.15 -13.62 -12.48
CA GLU A 78 10.10 -13.73 -13.59
C GLU A 78 9.49 -13.25 -14.91
N GLY A 79 10.33 -12.67 -15.77
CA GLY A 79 9.88 -12.03 -17.01
C GLY A 79 9.05 -10.77 -16.82
N HIS A 80 8.87 -10.28 -15.58
CA HIS A 80 8.13 -9.06 -15.25
C HIS A 80 9.06 -8.00 -14.63
N LEU A 81 8.85 -6.73 -14.96
CA LEU A 81 9.55 -5.59 -14.33
C LEU A 81 8.61 -4.43 -14.05
N PHE A 82 8.84 -3.72 -12.96
CA PHE A 82 8.22 -2.43 -12.67
C PHE A 82 8.99 -1.30 -13.37
N ALA A 83 8.29 -0.39 -14.03
CA ALA A 83 8.85 0.89 -14.45
C ALA A 83 8.96 1.81 -13.22
N VAL A 84 10.18 2.22 -12.90
CA VAL A 84 10.54 2.99 -11.70
C VAL A 84 11.47 4.16 -12.05
N MET A 85 11.72 5.07 -11.11
CA MET A 85 12.61 6.24 -11.28
C MET A 85 12.36 7.04 -12.57
N PHE A 86 11.09 7.15 -12.98
CA PHE A 86 10.71 7.90 -14.18
C PHE A 86 10.59 9.40 -13.85
N VAL A 87 11.68 10.12 -14.04
CA VAL A 87 11.76 11.56 -13.77
C VAL A 87 12.22 12.25 -15.05
N VAL A 88 11.51 13.30 -15.47
CA VAL A 88 11.86 14.10 -16.64
C VAL A 88 11.77 15.58 -16.28
N GLU A 89 12.74 16.34 -16.77
CA GLU A 89 12.82 17.80 -16.63
C GLU A 89 11.48 18.44 -17.01
N ARG A 90 10.95 19.31 -16.14
CA ARG A 90 9.57 19.82 -16.25
C ARG A 90 9.27 20.45 -17.61
N THR A 91 10.26 21.14 -18.18
CA THR A 91 10.15 21.83 -19.49
C THR A 91 10.11 20.86 -20.68
N LEU A 92 10.53 19.60 -20.50
CA LEU A 92 10.64 18.60 -21.57
C LEU A 92 9.52 17.54 -21.54
N ARG A 93 8.66 17.53 -20.51
CA ARG A 93 7.59 16.52 -20.32
C ARG A 93 6.56 16.47 -21.45
N GLY A 94 6.35 17.59 -22.15
CA GLY A 94 5.44 17.69 -23.29
C GLY A 94 6.08 17.43 -24.66
N GLY A 95 7.39 17.16 -24.69
CA GLY A 95 8.16 16.95 -25.92
C GLY A 95 8.31 15.48 -26.31
N PHE A 96 9.19 15.23 -27.28
CA PHE A 96 9.47 13.88 -27.79
C PHE A 96 10.26 12.98 -26.82
N LEU A 97 10.98 13.58 -25.85
CA LEU A 97 11.90 12.86 -24.97
C LEU A 97 11.26 11.67 -24.24
N VAL A 98 10.04 11.82 -23.73
CA VAL A 98 9.32 10.73 -23.06
C VAL A 98 9.12 9.56 -24.01
N GLY A 99 8.69 9.83 -25.24
CA GLY A 99 8.51 8.82 -26.26
C GLY A 99 9.83 8.16 -26.68
N GLU A 100 10.91 8.93 -26.77
CA GLU A 100 12.25 8.41 -27.08
C GLU A 100 12.80 7.51 -25.97
N LEU A 101 12.59 7.86 -24.68
CA LEU A 101 12.95 7.02 -23.54
C LEU A 101 12.23 5.67 -23.60
N PHE A 102 10.90 5.67 -23.78
CA PHE A 102 10.15 4.42 -23.93
C PHE A 102 10.61 3.61 -25.14
N ALA A 103 10.76 4.24 -26.31
CA ALA A 103 11.20 3.55 -27.52
C ALA A 103 12.57 2.88 -27.32
N GLU A 104 13.51 3.57 -26.68
CA GLU A 104 14.85 3.03 -26.40
C GLU A 104 14.83 1.86 -25.40
N SER A 105 13.93 1.91 -24.41
CA SER A 105 13.68 0.79 -23.49
C SER A 105 13.11 -0.43 -24.21
N PHE A 106 12.09 -0.23 -25.06
CA PHE A 106 11.43 -1.32 -25.78
C PHE A 106 12.38 -2.12 -26.67
N ARG A 107 13.38 -1.45 -27.29
CA ARG A 107 14.43 -2.14 -28.07
C ARG A 107 15.29 -3.09 -27.25
N ARG A 108 15.36 -2.91 -25.92
CA ARG A 108 16.19 -3.73 -25.01
C ARG A 108 15.43 -4.84 -24.32
N PHE A 109 14.10 -4.75 -24.23
CA PHE A 109 13.27 -5.74 -23.54
C PHE A 109 13.50 -7.19 -23.99
N PRO A 110 13.69 -7.50 -25.29
CA PRO A 110 14.00 -8.87 -25.71
C PRO A 110 15.28 -9.41 -25.07
N SER A 111 16.37 -8.61 -25.03
CA SER A 111 17.63 -9.01 -24.38
C SER A 111 17.54 -9.20 -22.87
N LEU A 112 16.49 -8.65 -22.24
CA LEU A 112 16.23 -8.79 -20.81
C LEU A 112 15.25 -9.94 -20.50
N GLY A 113 14.74 -10.65 -21.51
CA GLY A 113 13.69 -11.67 -21.35
C GLY A 113 12.38 -11.08 -20.82
N LEU A 114 12.13 -9.79 -21.05
CA LEU A 114 10.98 -9.09 -20.49
C LEU A 114 9.71 -9.39 -21.29
N ARG A 115 8.68 -9.88 -20.60
CA ARG A 115 7.36 -10.23 -21.16
C ARG A 115 6.27 -9.28 -20.67
N THR A 116 6.37 -8.79 -19.44
CA THR A 116 5.36 -7.91 -18.84
C THR A 116 5.98 -6.72 -18.14
N LEU A 117 5.42 -5.54 -18.38
CA LEU A 117 5.72 -4.34 -17.62
C LEU A 117 4.63 -4.06 -16.59
N ARG A 118 5.04 -3.58 -15.42
CA ARG A 118 4.17 -3.06 -14.38
C ARG A 118 4.53 -1.61 -14.07
N LEU A 119 3.59 -0.85 -13.55
CA LEU A 119 3.82 0.54 -13.16
C LEU A 119 2.93 0.88 -11.98
N GLU A 120 3.49 1.59 -11.00
CA GLU A 120 2.73 2.21 -9.93
C GLU A 120 2.51 3.68 -10.27
N VAL A 121 1.25 4.09 -10.36
CA VAL A 121 0.88 5.45 -10.74
C VAL A 121 0.05 6.11 -9.66
N ASP A 122 0.41 7.34 -9.32
CA ASP A 122 -0.41 8.19 -8.48
C ASP A 122 -1.72 8.53 -9.23
N PRO A 123 -2.90 8.17 -8.69
CA PRO A 123 -4.20 8.59 -9.19
C PRO A 123 -4.32 10.09 -9.43
N ALA A 124 -3.52 10.88 -8.71
CA ALA A 124 -3.47 12.30 -8.84
C ALA A 124 -3.00 12.74 -10.25
N ASN A 125 -2.14 11.94 -10.87
CA ASN A 125 -1.50 12.21 -12.15
C ASN A 125 -2.38 11.81 -13.35
N GLN A 126 -3.66 12.19 -13.31
CA GLN A 126 -4.64 11.87 -14.36
C GLN A 126 -4.21 12.34 -15.76
N ARG A 127 -3.38 13.38 -15.84
CA ARG A 127 -2.83 13.88 -17.11
C ARG A 127 -1.94 12.86 -17.83
N ALA A 128 -1.33 11.93 -17.10
CA ALA A 128 -0.49 10.89 -17.67
C ALA A 128 -1.27 9.62 -18.06
N PHE A 129 -2.53 9.45 -17.60
CA PHE A 129 -3.32 8.26 -17.89
C PHE A 129 -3.51 7.96 -19.38
N PRO A 130 -3.84 8.95 -20.25
CA PRO A 130 -3.95 8.69 -21.68
C PRO A 130 -2.62 8.22 -22.30
N LEU A 131 -1.47 8.66 -21.77
CA LEU A 131 -0.16 8.16 -22.20
C LEU A 131 0.01 6.69 -21.82
N TYR A 132 -0.32 6.30 -20.59
CA TYR A 132 -0.21 4.91 -20.13
C TYR A 132 -1.10 3.97 -20.94
N VAL A 133 -2.36 4.33 -21.17
CA VAL A 133 -3.29 3.56 -22.00
C VAL A 133 -2.76 3.42 -23.42
N ARG A 134 -2.25 4.51 -24.02
CA ARG A 134 -1.67 4.53 -25.37
C ARG A 134 -0.48 3.60 -25.54
N VAL A 135 0.35 3.43 -24.51
CA VAL A 135 1.51 2.53 -24.57
C VAL A 135 1.21 1.13 -24.05
N GLY A 136 -0.07 0.79 -23.82
CA GLY A 136 -0.53 -0.57 -23.52
C GLY A 136 -0.76 -0.88 -22.05
N PHE A 137 -0.68 0.08 -21.13
CA PHE A 137 -0.97 -0.19 -19.72
C PHE A 137 -2.48 -0.26 -19.46
N ARG A 138 -2.88 -1.18 -18.59
CA ARG A 138 -4.25 -1.37 -18.11
C ARG A 138 -4.29 -1.56 -16.61
N ASN A 139 -5.38 -1.12 -15.98
CA ASN A 139 -5.71 -1.46 -14.59
C ASN A 139 -6.63 -2.68 -14.60
N VAL A 140 -6.23 -3.75 -13.89
CA VAL A 140 -6.88 -5.06 -14.02
C VAL A 140 -7.29 -5.67 -12.68
N ALA A 141 -6.46 -5.52 -11.64
CA ALA A 141 -6.72 -6.14 -10.34
C ALA A 141 -7.64 -5.30 -9.44
N SER A 142 -7.54 -3.97 -9.49
CA SER A 142 -8.36 -3.06 -8.68
C SER A 142 -8.24 -1.62 -9.16
N PRO A 143 -9.35 -0.92 -9.46
CA PRO A 143 -9.32 0.51 -9.76
C PRO A 143 -9.02 1.38 -8.53
N ARG A 144 -8.70 0.78 -7.37
CA ARG A 144 -8.51 1.48 -6.10
C ARG A 144 -7.03 1.59 -5.72
N PRO A 145 -6.58 2.76 -5.24
CA PRO A 145 -5.21 2.94 -4.78
C PRO A 145 -4.92 2.12 -3.52
N ASP A 146 -3.70 1.62 -3.40
CA ASP A 146 -3.21 0.91 -2.22
C ASP A 146 -2.95 1.83 -1.01
N GLU A 147 -2.33 1.32 0.05
CA GLU A 147 -2.04 2.10 1.26
C GLU A 147 -1.04 3.26 1.08
N ASP A 148 -0.21 3.21 0.04
CA ASP A 148 0.70 4.31 -0.32
C ASP A 148 0.07 5.24 -1.35
N GLY A 149 -1.11 4.90 -1.85
CA GLY A 149 -1.89 5.71 -2.75
C GLY A 149 -1.62 5.46 -4.23
N TYR A 150 -1.00 4.33 -4.59
CA TYR A 150 -0.69 4.03 -5.98
C TYR A 150 -1.66 3.01 -6.59
N LEU A 151 -1.91 3.15 -7.89
CA LEU A 151 -2.57 2.16 -8.72
C LEU A 151 -1.50 1.34 -9.46
N GLU A 152 -1.60 0.02 -9.38
CA GLU A 152 -0.78 -0.88 -10.20
C GLU A 152 -1.42 -1.05 -11.58
N LEU A 153 -0.66 -0.72 -12.63
CA LEU A 153 -1.01 -0.96 -14.02
C LEU A 153 -0.12 -2.07 -14.60
N VAL A 154 -0.65 -2.84 -15.54
CA VAL A 154 0.07 -3.92 -16.24
C VAL A 154 0.06 -3.71 -17.75
N ASN A 155 1.12 -4.13 -18.42
CA ASN A 155 1.30 -4.04 -19.86
C ASN A 155 2.02 -5.29 -20.39
N HIS A 156 1.32 -6.08 -21.22
CA HIS A 156 1.85 -7.33 -21.79
C HIS A 156 2.36 -7.17 -23.24
N LEU A 157 2.41 -5.94 -23.76
CA LEU A 157 2.91 -5.70 -25.11
C LEU A 157 4.32 -6.26 -25.36
N PRO A 158 5.29 -6.22 -24.41
CA PRO A 158 6.59 -6.84 -24.65
C PRO A 158 6.47 -8.34 -24.99
N GLY A 159 5.65 -9.08 -24.23
CA GLY A 159 5.38 -10.50 -24.44
C GLY A 159 4.67 -10.75 -25.77
N ILE A 160 3.60 -10.01 -26.06
CA ILE A 160 2.86 -10.09 -27.33
C ILE A 160 3.80 -9.86 -28.52
N SER A 161 4.63 -8.81 -28.47
CA SER A 161 5.58 -8.47 -29.54
C SER A 161 6.58 -9.60 -29.76
N SER A 162 7.16 -10.13 -28.69
CA SER A 162 8.15 -11.21 -28.77
C SER A 162 7.56 -12.53 -29.30
N THR A 163 6.26 -12.79 -29.10
CA THR A 163 5.59 -13.99 -29.58
C THR A 163 5.08 -13.85 -31.02
N LEU A 164 4.43 -12.73 -31.35
CA LEU A 164 3.68 -12.58 -32.61
C LEU A 164 4.50 -11.96 -33.75
N VAL A 165 5.50 -11.13 -33.44
CA VAL A 165 6.35 -10.45 -34.44
C VAL A 165 7.82 -10.53 -34.03
N PRO A 166 8.39 -11.75 -33.92
CA PRO A 166 9.77 -11.93 -33.49
C PRO A 166 10.74 -11.25 -34.47
N GLY A 167 11.52 -10.29 -33.98
CA GLY A 167 12.51 -9.55 -34.78
C GLY A 167 12.10 -8.13 -35.16
N GLU A 168 10.81 -7.76 -35.07
CA GLU A 168 10.39 -6.36 -35.19
C GLU A 168 10.75 -5.58 -33.92
N SER A 169 11.94 -4.97 -33.94
CA SER A 169 12.45 -4.18 -32.80
C SER A 169 11.83 -2.79 -32.78
N GLY A 170 10.62 -2.68 -32.25
CA GLY A 170 10.09 -1.40 -31.78
C GLY A 170 8.58 -1.23 -31.93
N LEU A 171 7.96 -0.69 -30.88
CA LEU A 171 6.76 0.12 -31.08
C LEU A 171 7.15 1.28 -32.00
N VAL A 172 6.41 1.46 -33.10
CA VAL A 172 6.52 2.70 -33.86
C VAL A 172 6.05 3.81 -32.92
N GLY A 173 7.01 4.52 -32.34
CA GLY A 173 6.72 5.74 -31.60
C GLY A 173 5.90 6.69 -32.47
N PRO A 174 5.12 7.60 -31.88
CA PRO A 174 4.22 8.52 -32.59
C PRO A 174 4.92 9.57 -33.50
N SER A 175 6.12 9.30 -34.00
CA SER A 175 7.02 10.29 -34.62
C SER A 175 7.44 9.97 -36.05
N GLY A 176 6.93 8.89 -36.67
CA GLY A 176 7.16 8.63 -38.10
C GLY A 176 6.20 9.45 -38.99
N PRO A 177 6.68 10.24 -39.97
CA PRO A 177 5.80 10.86 -40.95
C PRO A 177 5.11 9.76 -41.76
N GLY A 178 3.78 9.64 -41.62
CA GLY A 178 2.99 8.56 -42.22
C GLY A 178 2.52 7.48 -41.23
N SER A 179 2.87 7.56 -39.94
CA SER A 179 2.22 6.72 -38.91
C SER A 179 0.82 7.27 -38.64
N GLU A 180 -0.17 6.83 -39.43
CA GLU A 180 -1.56 6.88 -38.99
C GLU A 180 -1.75 5.86 -37.85
N THR A 181 -1.25 6.18 -36.66
CA THR A 181 -1.89 5.73 -35.43
C THR A 181 -3.29 6.34 -35.43
N ARG A 182 -4.23 5.65 -36.07
CA ARG A 182 -5.67 5.90 -35.98
C ARG A 182 -6.12 5.53 -34.56
N SER A 183 -5.60 6.24 -33.57
CA SER A 183 -5.94 6.10 -32.14
C SER A 183 -5.88 7.41 -31.37
N LEU A 184 -5.44 8.52 -31.98
CA LEU A 184 -5.38 9.83 -31.29
C LEU A 184 -6.74 10.41 -30.88
N ARG A 185 -7.84 10.00 -31.53
CA ARG A 185 -9.21 10.37 -31.11
C ARG A 185 -9.85 9.32 -30.20
N ALA A 186 -9.72 8.02 -30.50
CA ALA A 186 -10.34 6.95 -29.72
C ALA A 186 -9.66 6.74 -28.34
N ALA A 187 -8.34 6.77 -28.25
CA ALA A 187 -7.61 6.55 -26.99
C ALA A 187 -7.71 7.73 -26.00
N ARG A 188 -8.22 8.90 -26.43
CA ARG A 188 -8.54 10.01 -25.51
C ARG A 188 -9.80 9.72 -24.68
N GLU A 189 -10.64 8.79 -25.12
CA GLU A 189 -11.89 8.40 -24.47
C GLU A 189 -11.77 7.07 -23.71
N GLU A 190 -10.65 6.33 -23.86
CA GLU A 190 -10.42 5.06 -23.17
C GLU A 190 -10.02 5.26 -21.70
N SER A 191 -10.72 4.56 -20.81
CA SER A 191 -10.36 4.46 -19.40
C SER A 191 -9.14 3.54 -19.21
N LEU A 192 -8.52 3.59 -18.02
CA LEU A 192 -7.47 2.64 -17.63
C LEU A 192 -7.92 1.16 -17.69
N THR A 193 -9.23 0.91 -17.70
CA THR A 193 -9.83 -0.43 -17.77
C THR A 193 -10.29 -0.80 -19.19
N GLY A 194 -10.01 0.04 -20.20
CA GLY A 194 -10.41 -0.22 -21.59
C GLY A 194 -9.84 -1.54 -22.10
N GLY A 195 -10.67 -2.40 -22.69
CA GLY A 195 -10.24 -3.73 -23.16
C GLY A 195 -10.06 -4.78 -22.06
N VAL A 196 -10.32 -4.45 -20.78
CA VAL A 196 -10.35 -5.45 -19.70
C VAL A 196 -11.74 -6.07 -19.62
N ARG A 197 -11.81 -7.40 -19.65
CA ARG A 197 -13.07 -8.15 -19.52
C ARG A 197 -12.91 -9.41 -18.68
N ILE A 198 -14.02 -9.88 -18.13
CA ILE A 198 -14.08 -11.16 -17.42
C ILE A 198 -14.78 -12.17 -18.33
N ASP A 199 -14.17 -13.34 -18.54
CA ASP A 199 -14.77 -14.40 -19.35
C ASP A 199 -15.79 -15.25 -18.56
N GLY A 200 -16.45 -16.20 -19.24
CA GLY A 200 -17.44 -17.08 -18.61
C GLY A 200 -16.90 -18.00 -17.50
N ALA A 201 -15.57 -18.14 -17.39
CA ALA A 201 -14.90 -18.91 -16.34
C ALA A 201 -14.40 -18.01 -15.19
N GLY A 202 -14.68 -16.70 -15.24
CA GLY A 202 -14.24 -15.74 -14.22
C GLY A 202 -12.79 -15.28 -14.37
N ARG A 203 -12.12 -15.61 -15.49
CA ARG A 203 -10.75 -15.14 -15.76
C ARG A 203 -10.77 -13.72 -16.27
N THR A 204 -9.84 -12.90 -15.81
CA THR A 204 -9.69 -11.53 -16.30
C THR A 204 -8.74 -11.52 -17.49
N LEU A 205 -9.23 -11.00 -18.61
CA LEU A 205 -8.53 -10.95 -19.89
C LEU A 205 -8.35 -9.49 -20.33
N ILE A 206 -7.30 -9.27 -21.11
CA ILE A 206 -7.00 -7.97 -21.70
C ILE A 206 -6.96 -8.10 -23.21
N ASP A 207 -7.83 -7.35 -23.89
CA ASP A 207 -7.90 -7.24 -25.33
C ASP A 207 -7.02 -6.07 -25.81
N TYR A 208 -6.09 -6.38 -26.71
CA TYR A 208 -5.17 -5.46 -27.32
C TYR A 208 -5.45 -5.35 -28.82
N GLN A 209 -5.60 -4.13 -29.32
CA GLN A 209 -5.64 -3.81 -30.75
C GLN A 209 -4.63 -2.71 -31.03
N LEU A 210 -3.58 -3.02 -31.77
CA LEU A 210 -2.48 -2.08 -31.99
C LEU A 210 -1.70 -2.35 -33.26
N ARG A 211 -0.77 -1.44 -33.56
CA ARG A 211 0.15 -1.53 -34.69
C ARG A 211 1.58 -1.57 -34.16
N ILE A 212 2.32 -2.63 -34.48
CA ILE A 212 3.76 -2.75 -34.22
C ILE A 212 4.46 -2.75 -35.56
N GLY A 213 5.50 -1.93 -35.74
CA GLY A 213 6.12 -1.79 -37.05
C GLY A 213 5.12 -1.41 -38.15
N THR A 214 5.00 -2.29 -39.14
CA THR A 214 4.00 -2.21 -40.22
C THR A 214 2.77 -3.08 -39.97
N SER A 215 2.83 -4.02 -39.03
CA SER A 215 1.80 -5.03 -38.80
C SER A 215 0.72 -4.58 -37.83
N ARG A 216 -0.53 -4.93 -38.15
CA ARG A 216 -1.69 -4.81 -37.26
C ARG A 216 -1.79 -6.07 -36.40
N ILE A 217 -1.84 -5.90 -35.10
CA ILE A 217 -1.93 -6.99 -34.13
C ILE A 217 -3.22 -6.86 -33.33
N GLU A 218 -3.95 -7.97 -33.25
CA GLU A 218 -5.04 -8.16 -32.29
C GLU A 218 -4.65 -9.30 -31.36
N ALA A 219 -4.72 -9.11 -30.06
CA ALA A 219 -4.27 -10.09 -29.08
C ALA A 219 -5.14 -10.07 -27.83
N VAL A 220 -5.45 -11.24 -27.30
CA VAL A 220 -6.13 -11.42 -26.01
C VAL A 220 -5.16 -12.14 -25.10
N VAL A 221 -4.91 -11.57 -23.92
CA VAL A 221 -4.01 -12.18 -22.93
C VAL A 221 -4.65 -12.30 -21.56
N HIS A 222 -4.17 -13.27 -20.78
CA HIS A 222 -4.50 -13.36 -19.36
C HIS A 222 -3.80 -12.23 -18.58
N ASP A 223 -4.51 -11.55 -17.68
CA ASP A 223 -4.02 -10.36 -16.97
C ASP A 223 -2.82 -10.60 -16.01
N GLN A 224 -2.83 -11.71 -15.30
CA GLN A 224 -1.79 -12.02 -14.31
C GLN A 224 -0.53 -12.58 -14.96
N THR A 225 -0.69 -13.54 -15.89
CA THR A 225 0.42 -14.29 -16.49
C THR A 225 0.92 -13.66 -17.80
N GLY A 226 0.10 -12.85 -18.48
CA GLY A 226 0.41 -12.35 -19.83
C GLY A 226 0.37 -13.43 -20.91
N GLU A 227 -0.15 -14.62 -20.60
CA GLU A 227 -0.31 -15.73 -21.55
C GLU A 227 -1.26 -15.34 -22.68
N LEU A 228 -0.85 -15.63 -23.93
CA LEU A 228 -1.64 -15.33 -25.12
C LEU A 228 -2.77 -16.35 -25.26
N VAL A 229 -4.02 -15.89 -25.12
CA VAL A 229 -5.23 -16.70 -25.27
C VAL A 229 -5.68 -16.75 -26.73
N SER A 230 -5.55 -15.65 -27.46
CA SER A 230 -5.75 -15.60 -28.91
C SER A 230 -4.97 -14.44 -29.53
N GLY A 231 -4.62 -14.54 -30.81
CA GLY A 231 -4.00 -13.44 -31.53
C GLY A 231 -4.06 -13.56 -33.05
N SER A 232 -3.95 -12.43 -33.73
CA SER A 232 -3.83 -12.34 -35.19
C SER A 232 -2.83 -11.26 -35.59
N VAL A 233 -2.18 -11.46 -36.74
CA VAL A 233 -1.26 -10.51 -37.36
C VAL A 233 -1.77 -10.24 -38.77
N ASP A 234 -2.07 -8.97 -39.06
CA ASP A 234 -2.59 -8.51 -40.36
C ASP A 234 -3.87 -9.25 -40.82
N GLY A 235 -4.67 -9.72 -39.86
CA GLY A 235 -5.90 -10.48 -40.07
C GLY A 235 -5.73 -11.99 -40.12
N GLU A 236 -4.50 -12.49 -40.22
CA GLU A 236 -4.20 -13.92 -40.18
C GLU A 236 -4.08 -14.40 -38.73
N PRO A 237 -4.80 -15.45 -38.32
CA PRO A 237 -4.66 -16.05 -36.99
C PRO A 237 -3.22 -16.48 -36.73
N ALA A 238 -2.66 -16.06 -35.61
CA ALA A 238 -1.34 -16.50 -35.20
C ALA A 238 -1.42 -17.92 -34.62
N GLU A 239 -0.41 -18.73 -34.89
CA GLU A 239 -0.23 -20.00 -34.19
C GLU A 239 0.14 -19.68 -32.74
N ILE A 240 -0.78 -20.02 -31.83
CA ILE A 240 -0.59 -19.78 -30.41
C ILE A 240 0.24 -20.95 -29.90
N PRO A 241 1.43 -20.70 -29.31
CA PRO A 241 2.16 -21.78 -28.65
C PRO A 241 1.22 -22.45 -27.65
N ASP A 242 1.23 -23.78 -27.60
CA ASP A 242 0.54 -24.50 -26.54
C ASP A 242 0.90 -23.83 -25.22
N ALA A 243 -0.12 -23.38 -24.49
CA ALA A 243 0.03 -22.74 -23.21
C ALA A 243 1.03 -23.57 -22.40
N GLU A 244 2.15 -22.97 -21.99
CA GLU A 244 3.01 -23.59 -20.99
C GLU A 244 2.10 -23.71 -19.77
N VAL A 245 1.54 -24.91 -19.56
CA VAL A 245 0.43 -25.13 -18.64
C VAL A 245 0.81 -24.47 -17.35
N ALA A 246 0.12 -23.36 -17.02
CA ALA A 246 0.34 -22.67 -15.78
C ALA A 246 0.35 -23.75 -14.71
N PRO A 247 1.41 -23.85 -13.88
CA PRO A 247 1.57 -24.95 -12.95
C PRO A 247 0.24 -25.12 -12.25
N GLN A 248 -0.40 -26.28 -12.46
CA GLN A 248 -1.73 -26.54 -11.92
C GLN A 248 -1.69 -26.08 -10.47
N SER A 249 -2.64 -25.23 -10.07
CA SER A 249 -2.84 -24.87 -8.67
C SER A 249 -2.86 -26.20 -7.92
N ARG A 250 -1.76 -26.56 -7.27
CA ARG A 250 -1.72 -27.77 -6.46
C ARG A 250 -2.80 -27.58 -5.42
N ALA A 251 -3.47 -28.68 -5.05
CA ALA A 251 -4.41 -28.64 -3.95
C ALA A 251 -3.68 -28.01 -2.77
N ALA A 252 -4.17 -26.85 -2.30
CA ALA A 252 -3.52 -26.08 -1.26
C ALA A 252 -3.23 -27.00 -0.08
N HIS A 253 -1.95 -27.29 0.14
CA HIS A 253 -1.57 -28.13 1.27
C HIS A 253 -1.82 -27.33 2.55
N PRO A 254 -2.43 -27.93 3.59
CA PRO A 254 -2.67 -27.22 4.83
C PRO A 254 -1.32 -26.76 5.42
N PRO A 255 -1.24 -25.53 5.97
CA PRO A 255 -0.01 -25.04 6.56
C PRO A 255 0.35 -25.88 7.80
N LEU A 256 1.66 -25.97 8.10
CA LEU A 256 2.11 -26.52 9.37
C LEU A 256 1.81 -25.52 10.48
N ARG A 257 1.38 -26.00 11.66
CA ARG A 257 0.91 -25.14 12.74
C ARG A 257 1.56 -25.46 14.07
N HIS A 258 1.78 -24.42 14.87
CA HIS A 258 2.17 -24.50 16.26
C HIS A 258 1.44 -23.44 17.07
N GLU A 259 0.91 -23.81 18.25
CA GLU A 259 0.18 -22.90 19.13
C GLU A 259 0.92 -22.73 20.45
N HIS A 260 0.94 -21.49 20.95
CA HIS A 260 1.55 -21.14 22.23
C HIS A 260 0.84 -19.93 22.86
N GLY A 261 0.15 -20.14 23.97
CA GLY A 261 -0.62 -19.07 24.62
C GLY A 261 -1.72 -18.54 23.69
N GLY A 262 -1.85 -17.23 23.56
CA GLY A 262 -2.71 -16.60 22.55
C GLY A 262 -2.16 -16.60 21.12
N PHE A 263 -0.93 -17.06 20.90
CA PHE A 263 -0.26 -17.04 19.59
C PHE A 263 -0.41 -18.35 18.80
N ARG A 264 -0.50 -18.19 17.48
CA ARG A 264 -0.45 -19.28 16.50
C ARG A 264 0.59 -18.95 15.43
N ALA A 265 1.57 -19.82 15.26
CA ALA A 265 2.54 -19.79 14.17
C ALA A 265 2.13 -20.76 13.07
N GLU A 266 2.10 -20.30 11.83
CA GLU A 266 1.70 -21.07 10.64
C GLU A 266 2.78 -20.96 9.57
N LEU A 267 3.25 -22.08 9.05
CA LEU A 267 4.20 -22.13 7.95
C LEU A 267 3.50 -22.62 6.69
N ASP A 268 3.46 -21.74 5.68
CA ASP A 268 3.02 -22.09 4.33
C ASP A 268 4.03 -23.04 3.68
N VAL A 269 3.58 -24.21 3.27
CA VAL A 269 4.46 -25.28 2.77
C VAL A 269 4.83 -25.13 1.29
N GLU A 270 4.18 -24.23 0.55
CA GLU A 270 4.48 -23.99 -0.86
C GLU A 270 5.49 -22.85 -1.03
N THR A 271 5.30 -21.79 -0.24
CA THR A 271 6.08 -20.55 -0.31
C THR A 271 7.13 -20.45 0.78
N GLY A 272 7.00 -21.22 1.87
CA GLY A 272 7.83 -21.07 3.05
C GLY A 272 7.53 -19.78 3.81
N THR A 273 6.36 -19.17 3.67
CA THR A 273 6.03 -17.98 4.46
C THR A 273 5.65 -18.37 5.88
N LEU A 274 6.34 -17.84 6.89
CA LEU A 274 5.98 -17.99 8.29
C LEU A 274 5.06 -16.84 8.71
N THR A 275 3.87 -17.15 9.18
CA THR A 275 2.90 -16.18 9.67
C THR A 275 2.63 -16.41 11.15
N VAL A 276 2.70 -15.37 11.97
CA VAL A 276 2.31 -15.45 13.39
C VAL A 276 1.10 -14.57 13.63
N ARG A 277 0.10 -15.13 14.30
CA ARG A 277 -1.17 -14.49 14.66
C ARG A 277 -1.39 -14.53 16.15
N HIS A 278 -2.17 -13.58 16.66
CA HIS A 278 -2.67 -13.61 18.03
C HIS A 278 -4.20 -13.60 18.01
N ARG A 279 -4.85 -14.38 18.88
CA ARG A 279 -6.33 -14.53 18.88
C ARG A 279 -7.09 -13.24 19.15
N ASP A 280 -6.49 -12.32 19.93
CA ASP A 280 -7.09 -11.03 20.30
C ASP A 280 -6.70 -9.91 19.31
N ARG A 281 -6.14 -10.25 18.14
CA ARG A 281 -5.71 -9.27 17.11
C ARG A 281 -6.31 -9.59 15.76
N LEU A 282 -6.66 -8.52 15.05
CA LEU A 282 -7.04 -8.61 13.65
C LEU A 282 -5.81 -8.65 12.74
N GLY A 283 -5.64 -9.77 12.03
CA GLY A 283 -4.52 -9.98 11.10
C GLY A 283 -3.31 -10.68 11.73
N PRO A 284 -2.23 -10.88 10.97
CA PRO A 284 -0.97 -11.37 11.50
C PRO A 284 -0.25 -10.28 12.29
N VAL A 285 0.44 -10.66 13.37
CA VAL A 285 1.37 -9.79 14.12
C VAL A 285 2.76 -9.78 13.49
N LEU A 286 3.09 -10.83 12.74
CA LEU A 286 4.34 -11.01 12.02
C LEU A 286 4.08 -11.83 10.74
N VAL A 287 4.73 -11.42 9.66
CA VAL A 287 4.87 -12.23 8.44
C VAL A 287 6.35 -12.25 8.05
N ASP A 288 6.97 -13.42 8.09
CA ASP A 288 8.34 -13.65 7.62
C ASP A 288 8.30 -14.48 6.33
N ALA A 289 8.39 -13.78 5.20
CA ALA A 289 8.51 -14.41 3.89
C ALA A 289 9.81 -15.22 3.80
N PHE A 290 9.84 -16.21 2.89
CA PHE A 290 11.07 -16.97 2.69
C PHE A 290 12.23 -16.05 2.27
N PRO A 291 13.42 -16.16 2.90
CA PRO A 291 14.56 -15.29 2.62
C PRO A 291 15.02 -15.37 1.15
N VAL A 292 15.76 -14.36 0.72
CA VAL A 292 16.28 -14.25 -0.65
C VAL A 292 17.81 -14.14 -0.66
N CYS A 293 18.43 -14.55 -1.76
CA CYS A 293 19.87 -14.43 -2.00
C CYS A 293 20.14 -13.76 -3.35
N GLY A 294 21.23 -13.00 -3.44
CA GLY A 294 21.75 -12.47 -4.70
C GLY A 294 20.91 -11.32 -5.25
N ASP A 295 20.58 -11.38 -6.54
CA ASP A 295 19.88 -10.30 -7.26
C ASP A 295 18.35 -10.33 -7.07
N THR A 296 17.83 -11.25 -6.25
CA THR A 296 16.40 -11.35 -5.95
C THR A 296 16.03 -10.37 -4.83
N PRO A 297 15.17 -9.36 -5.08
CA PRO A 297 14.77 -8.41 -4.06
C PRO A 297 13.94 -9.04 -2.93
N ALA A 298 14.10 -8.54 -1.71
CA ALA A 298 13.29 -8.92 -0.55
C ALA A 298 12.12 -7.94 -0.36
N GLY A 299 11.00 -8.20 -1.04
CA GLY A 299 9.75 -7.44 -0.87
C GLY A 299 8.85 -8.01 0.22
N VAL A 300 8.07 -7.15 0.89
CA VAL A 300 7.21 -7.54 2.03
C VAL A 300 5.71 -7.45 1.74
N ARG A 301 5.30 -6.60 0.80
CA ARG A 301 3.89 -6.51 0.38
C ARG A 301 3.51 -7.68 -0.50
N ARG A 302 4.40 -7.98 -1.46
CA ARG A 302 4.34 -9.13 -2.35
C ARG A 302 5.77 -9.70 -2.46
N PRO A 303 6.11 -10.74 -1.69
CA PRO A 303 7.46 -11.30 -1.71
C PRO A 303 7.78 -12.00 -3.04
N ALA A 304 9.06 -12.26 -3.28
CA ALA A 304 9.49 -13.05 -4.42
C ALA A 304 8.88 -14.46 -4.33
N VAL A 305 8.31 -14.95 -5.44
CA VAL A 305 7.77 -16.30 -5.50
C VAL A 305 8.95 -17.28 -5.47
N THR A 306 9.14 -17.95 -4.35
CA THR A 306 10.14 -18.99 -4.18
C THR A 306 9.42 -20.29 -3.85
N ARG A 307 9.62 -21.31 -4.69
CA ARG A 307 9.13 -22.66 -4.37
C ARG A 307 10.06 -23.30 -3.37
N VAL A 308 9.50 -23.86 -2.31
CA VAL A 308 10.27 -24.56 -1.28
C VAL A 308 9.81 -26.01 -1.14
N SER A 309 10.71 -26.83 -0.62
CA SER A 309 10.38 -28.12 -0.03
C SER A 309 10.38 -27.98 1.48
N VAL A 310 9.42 -28.62 2.16
CA VAL A 310 9.30 -28.56 3.62
C VAL A 310 9.41 -29.94 4.22
N SER A 311 10.26 -30.09 5.24
CA SER A 311 10.35 -31.26 6.09
C SER A 311 10.22 -30.87 7.56
N GLN A 312 9.72 -31.80 8.38
CA GLN A 312 9.52 -31.58 9.82
C GLN A 312 10.21 -32.69 10.61
N HIS A 313 11.14 -32.30 11.49
CA HIS A 313 11.87 -33.22 12.35
C HIS A 313 12.11 -32.59 13.72
N GLY A 314 11.82 -33.33 14.80
CA GLY A 314 12.16 -32.92 16.17
C GLY A 314 11.57 -31.58 16.63
N GLY A 315 10.40 -31.19 16.10
CA GLY A 315 9.75 -29.90 16.42
C GLY A 315 10.29 -28.69 15.65
N ALA A 316 11.22 -28.90 14.71
CA ALA A 316 11.68 -27.88 13.77
C ALA A 316 11.08 -28.11 12.38
N TRP A 317 10.85 -27.01 11.66
CA TRP A 317 10.49 -27.01 10.25
C TRP A 317 11.70 -26.61 9.43
N THR A 318 12.07 -27.42 8.45
CA THR A 318 13.14 -27.11 7.50
C THR A 318 12.51 -26.81 6.16
N THR A 319 12.77 -25.61 5.65
CA THR A 319 12.32 -25.12 4.34
C THR A 319 13.54 -24.96 3.44
N THR A 320 13.57 -25.64 2.30
CA THR A 320 14.72 -25.67 1.39
C THR A 320 14.31 -25.27 -0.02
N SER A 321 15.08 -24.38 -0.63
CA SER A 321 15.04 -24.02 -2.05
C SER A 321 16.35 -24.46 -2.72
N GLU A 322 16.57 -24.09 -3.99
CA GLU A 322 17.82 -24.41 -4.71
C GLU A 322 19.08 -23.95 -3.97
N HIS A 323 19.06 -22.74 -3.41
CA HIS A 323 20.24 -22.11 -2.82
C HIS A 323 20.19 -21.86 -1.32
N LEU A 324 19.01 -22.01 -0.72
CA LEU A 324 18.75 -21.61 0.67
C LEU A 324 18.13 -22.75 1.47
N THR A 325 18.64 -22.93 2.68
CA THR A 325 18.02 -23.76 3.71
C THR A 325 17.68 -22.87 4.89
N ARG A 326 16.41 -22.84 5.30
CA ARG A 326 15.96 -22.19 6.53
C ARG A 326 15.40 -23.21 7.49
N VAL A 327 15.90 -23.19 8.71
CA VAL A 327 15.39 -23.97 9.84
C VAL A 327 14.63 -23.04 10.77
N VAL A 328 13.37 -23.36 11.03
CA VAL A 328 12.48 -22.67 11.96
C VAL A 328 12.25 -23.58 13.16
N THR A 329 12.82 -23.21 14.30
CA THR A 329 12.65 -23.95 15.57
C THR A 329 11.65 -23.21 16.44
N VAL A 330 10.48 -23.81 16.65
CA VAL A 330 9.46 -23.25 17.52
C VAL A 330 9.62 -23.83 18.93
N ARG A 331 9.87 -22.95 19.91
CA ARG A 331 9.96 -23.27 21.33
C ARG A 331 8.83 -22.56 22.09
N ARG A 332 8.67 -22.88 23.38
CA ARG A 332 7.72 -22.15 24.24
C ARG A 332 8.11 -20.67 24.28
N GLY A 333 7.22 -19.81 23.79
CA GLY A 333 7.37 -18.35 23.80
C GLY A 333 8.41 -17.79 22.83
N SER A 334 9.02 -18.60 21.96
CA SER A 334 10.00 -18.10 21.00
C SER A 334 10.07 -18.91 19.72
N ILE A 335 10.44 -18.24 18.63
CA ILE A 335 10.71 -18.83 17.33
C ILE A 335 12.13 -18.44 16.95
N GLU A 336 13.00 -19.42 16.72
CA GLU A 336 14.37 -19.19 16.28
C GLU A 336 14.50 -19.58 14.81
N LEU A 337 15.06 -18.68 14.01
CA LEU A 337 15.24 -18.86 12.58
C LEU A 337 16.73 -18.83 12.27
N THR A 338 17.20 -19.84 11.54
CA THR A 338 18.55 -19.88 10.97
C THR A 338 18.43 -20.15 9.49
N VAL A 339 19.07 -19.30 8.70
CA VAL A 339 19.06 -19.39 7.24
C VAL A 339 20.50 -19.49 6.78
N THR A 340 20.82 -20.53 6.02
CA THR A 340 22.12 -20.74 5.40
C THR A 340 22.00 -20.68 3.89
N GLN A 341 23.05 -20.17 3.24
CA GLN A 341 23.14 -20.11 1.78
C GLN A 341 24.34 -20.88 1.25
N ASN A 342 24.23 -21.34 -0.01
CA ASN A 342 25.35 -21.90 -0.79
C ASN A 342 25.64 -21.11 -2.10
N CYS A 343 24.90 -20.04 -2.37
CA CYS A 343 24.99 -19.19 -3.56
C CYS A 343 26.20 -18.23 -3.55
N GLY A 344 26.87 -18.02 -2.42
CA GLY A 344 28.00 -17.08 -2.30
C GLY A 344 27.60 -15.58 -2.26
N HIS A 345 26.33 -15.23 -2.48
CA HIS A 345 25.88 -13.85 -2.43
C HIS A 345 25.32 -13.44 -1.06
N LEU A 346 24.97 -12.15 -0.94
CA LEU A 346 24.32 -11.59 0.24
C LEU A 346 22.95 -12.24 0.45
N LEU A 347 22.70 -12.69 1.68
CA LEU A 347 21.45 -13.26 2.13
C LEU A 347 20.62 -12.17 2.83
N THR A 348 19.33 -12.08 2.53
CA THR A 348 18.44 -11.08 3.13
C THR A 348 17.12 -11.69 3.58
N ALA A 349 16.73 -11.41 4.82
CA ALA A 349 15.38 -11.59 5.34
C ALA A 349 14.74 -10.23 5.63
N SER A 350 13.42 -10.13 5.48
CA SER A 350 12.68 -8.89 5.71
C SER A 350 11.36 -9.16 6.41
N PRO A 351 11.37 -9.68 7.65
CA PRO A 351 10.15 -9.90 8.42
C PRO A 351 9.34 -8.60 8.56
N TRP A 352 8.03 -8.71 8.32
CA TRP A 352 7.07 -7.62 8.35
C TRP A 352 6.33 -7.55 9.68
N SER A 353 6.09 -6.32 10.15
CA SER A 353 5.36 -6.05 11.40
C SER A 353 3.89 -5.82 11.13
N GLY A 354 3.03 -6.61 11.77
CA GLY A 354 1.58 -6.38 11.80
C GLY A 354 1.12 -5.43 12.89
N PHE A 355 2.05 -4.92 13.71
CA PHE A 355 1.74 -3.96 14.73
C PHE A 355 1.41 -2.60 14.10
N ARG A 356 0.22 -2.10 14.43
CA ARG A 356 -0.31 -0.81 13.98
C ARG A 356 -0.11 0.25 15.05
N ASP A 357 -0.84 0.12 16.16
CA ASP A 357 -0.67 0.93 17.38
C ASP A 357 0.34 0.25 18.32
N ALA A 358 1.61 0.63 18.23
CA ALA A 358 2.68 0.04 19.03
C ALA A 358 3.82 1.03 19.30
N GLU A 359 4.58 0.73 20.34
CA GLU A 359 5.89 1.34 20.58
C GLU A 359 6.99 0.45 20.00
N LEU A 360 7.95 1.09 19.32
CA LEU A 360 9.15 0.48 18.80
C LEU A 360 10.34 0.92 19.65
N THR A 361 10.97 -0.06 20.30
CA THR A 361 12.23 0.11 21.04
C THR A 361 13.35 -0.62 20.33
N VAL A 362 14.46 0.06 20.04
CA VAL A 362 15.67 -0.54 19.47
C VAL A 362 16.82 -0.33 20.44
N SER A 363 17.44 -1.45 20.84
CA SER A 363 18.59 -1.48 21.74
C SER A 363 19.74 -2.17 21.02
N ALA A 364 20.90 -1.52 20.94
CA ALA A 364 22.09 -2.04 20.27
C ALA A 364 23.34 -1.73 21.07
N ARG A 365 24.35 -2.59 21.00
CA ARG A 365 25.62 -2.38 21.71
C ARG A 365 26.29 -1.08 21.25
N GLY A 366 26.65 -0.23 22.20
CA GLY A 366 27.37 1.03 21.93
C GLY A 366 26.49 2.13 21.31
N ARG A 367 25.17 1.98 21.33
CA ARG A 367 24.21 3.04 21.00
C ARG A 367 23.21 3.21 22.13
N ASP A 368 22.71 4.42 22.29
CA ASP A 368 21.62 4.68 23.21
C ASP A 368 20.35 3.95 22.72
N GLU A 369 19.60 3.42 23.68
CA GLU A 369 18.30 2.84 23.38
C GLU A 369 17.36 3.92 22.86
N ARG A 370 16.67 3.61 21.76
CA ARG A 370 15.66 4.51 21.19
C ARG A 370 14.30 3.84 21.25
N SER A 371 13.39 4.45 22.01
CA SER A 371 12.01 4.00 22.17
C SER A 371 11.04 5.13 21.85
N ALA A 372 10.07 4.88 20.98
CA ALA A 372 8.97 5.81 20.70
C ALA A 372 7.76 5.10 20.08
N HIS A 373 6.64 5.82 20.01
CA HIS A 373 5.49 5.37 19.22
C HIS A 373 5.88 5.16 17.76
N VAL A 374 5.28 4.18 17.10
CA VAL A 374 5.48 3.96 15.68
C VAL A 374 4.78 5.06 14.88
N VAL A 375 5.58 5.97 14.34
CA VAL A 375 5.15 7.04 13.42
C VAL A 375 5.99 6.89 12.16
N ARG A 376 5.48 6.19 11.15
CA ARG A 376 6.21 5.94 9.91
C ARG A 376 6.48 7.28 9.21
N GLY A 377 7.73 7.45 8.76
CA GLY A 377 8.25 8.73 8.26
C GLY A 377 9.07 9.49 9.31
N ILE A 378 8.94 9.15 10.60
CA ILE A 378 9.71 9.74 11.71
C ILE A 378 10.49 8.67 12.46
N TRP A 379 9.78 7.67 12.99
CA TRP A 379 10.34 6.51 13.67
C TRP A 379 9.38 5.32 13.53
N PRO A 380 9.68 4.34 12.66
CA PRO A 380 10.84 4.29 11.76
C PRO A 380 10.75 5.29 10.58
N PRO A 381 11.89 5.67 9.98
CA PRO A 381 11.89 6.46 8.74
C PRO A 381 11.23 5.69 7.60
N GLU A 382 10.72 6.41 6.59
CA GLU A 382 10.08 5.82 5.42
C GLU A 382 10.67 6.40 4.13
N ALA A 383 11.26 5.52 3.33
CA ALA A 383 11.92 5.81 2.06
C ALA A 383 11.58 4.70 1.05
N THR A 384 10.29 4.50 0.76
CA THR A 384 9.83 3.42 -0.14
C THR A 384 10.58 3.46 -1.48
N ASP A 385 11.08 2.30 -1.91
CA ASP A 385 11.91 2.07 -3.11
C ASP A 385 13.33 2.66 -3.07
N PHE A 386 13.65 3.35 -1.99
CA PHE A 386 14.96 3.94 -1.72
C PHE A 386 15.38 3.69 -0.27
N GLU A 387 15.02 2.53 0.27
CA GLU A 387 15.28 2.14 1.65
C GLU A 387 16.74 2.40 2.11
N PRO A 388 17.79 2.14 1.30
CA PRO A 388 19.16 2.50 1.67
C PRO A 388 19.40 3.97 2.04
N ALA A 389 18.55 4.90 1.60
CA ALA A 389 18.66 6.32 1.90
C ALA A 389 18.42 6.68 3.37
N VAL A 390 17.84 5.78 4.19
CA VAL A 390 17.69 6.01 5.64
C VAL A 390 19.04 6.14 6.35
N GLY A 391 20.11 5.61 5.74
CA GLY A 391 21.48 5.84 6.14
C GLY A 391 21.91 5.20 7.47
N PRO A 392 23.15 5.48 7.91
CA PRO A 392 23.81 4.76 9.00
C PRO A 392 23.15 4.92 10.38
N ALA A 393 22.39 6.00 10.57
CA ALA A 393 21.68 6.27 11.81
C ALA A 393 20.59 5.22 12.11
N HIS A 394 20.07 4.56 11.08
CA HIS A 394 19.03 3.54 11.17
C HIS A 394 19.53 2.13 10.81
N THR A 395 20.84 1.99 10.63
CA THR A 395 21.52 0.73 10.37
C THR A 395 22.40 0.35 11.56
N TYR A 396 22.32 -0.91 11.98
CA TYR A 396 22.96 -1.47 13.17
C TYR A 396 23.71 -2.74 12.80
N GLU A 397 24.69 -3.12 13.63
CA GLU A 397 25.26 -4.46 13.60
C GLU A 397 24.18 -5.47 14.02
N ALA A 398 23.95 -6.50 13.21
CA ALA A 398 22.90 -7.47 13.46
C ALA A 398 23.17 -8.35 14.69
N LEU A 399 24.44 -8.59 15.05
CA LEU A 399 24.73 -9.41 16.22
C LEU A 399 24.37 -8.68 17.51
N GLY A 400 23.37 -9.20 18.24
CA GLY A 400 22.96 -8.70 19.55
C GLY A 400 22.10 -7.44 19.54
N VAL A 401 21.72 -6.91 18.35
CA VAL A 401 20.66 -5.90 18.28
C VAL A 401 19.32 -6.51 18.66
N ARG A 402 18.51 -5.73 19.38
CA ARG A 402 17.13 -6.09 19.75
C ARG A 402 16.18 -5.00 19.28
N ALA A 403 15.12 -5.39 18.57
CA ALA A 403 13.98 -4.54 18.27
C ALA A 403 12.74 -5.11 18.97
N SER A 404 12.07 -4.30 19.78
CA SER A 404 10.86 -4.66 20.52
C SER A 404 9.68 -3.86 19.97
N TRP A 405 8.63 -4.58 19.59
CA TRP A 405 7.34 -4.02 19.17
C TRP A 405 6.31 -4.38 20.22
N HIS A 406 5.75 -3.39 20.88
CA HIS A 406 4.83 -3.60 21.99
C HIS A 406 3.59 -2.72 21.88
N GLU A 407 2.42 -3.37 21.86
CA GLU A 407 1.13 -2.70 21.96
C GLU A 407 0.65 -2.75 23.40
N LYS A 408 0.48 -1.56 24.00
CA LYS A 408 0.06 -1.44 25.39
C LYS A 408 -1.34 -1.97 25.66
N HIS A 409 -2.28 -1.75 24.74
CA HIS A 409 -3.70 -2.03 25.00
C HIS A 409 -4.00 -3.51 25.24
N HIS A 410 -3.47 -4.38 24.40
CA HIS A 410 -3.63 -5.83 24.57
C HIS A 410 -2.46 -6.47 25.34
N GLY A 411 -1.41 -5.71 25.67
CA GLY A 411 -0.18 -6.23 26.24
C GLY A 411 0.59 -7.19 25.31
N ILE A 412 0.29 -7.15 24.00
CA ILE A 412 0.88 -8.06 23.02
C ILE A 412 2.18 -7.43 22.51
N GLY A 413 3.23 -8.22 22.42
CA GLY A 413 4.49 -7.75 21.84
C GLY A 413 5.32 -8.85 21.19
N ILE A 414 6.26 -8.41 20.37
CA ILE A 414 7.29 -9.25 19.76
C ILE A 414 8.65 -8.58 19.97
N ASP A 415 9.62 -9.35 20.45
CA ASP A 415 11.02 -8.95 20.39
C ASP A 415 11.75 -9.73 19.32
N VAL A 416 12.52 -9.06 18.49
CA VAL A 416 13.40 -9.70 17.50
C VAL A 416 14.84 -9.40 17.88
N THR A 417 15.65 -10.44 18.05
CA THR A 417 17.07 -10.33 18.39
C THR A 417 17.92 -10.99 17.31
N GLY A 418 18.91 -10.27 16.79
CA GLY A 418 19.86 -10.85 15.83
C GLY A 418 20.93 -11.70 16.52
N LEU A 419 21.19 -12.89 15.97
CA LEU A 419 22.06 -13.91 16.55
C LEU A 419 23.38 -14.11 15.79
N THR A 420 23.51 -13.48 14.62
CA THR A 420 24.70 -13.54 13.76
C THR A 420 25.09 -12.13 13.32
N SER A 421 26.36 -11.97 12.95
CA SER A 421 26.85 -10.72 12.39
C SER A 421 26.23 -10.38 11.04
N GLY A 422 26.20 -9.09 10.72
CA GLY A 422 25.58 -8.58 9.50
C GLY A 422 24.94 -7.22 9.70
N ILE A 423 24.04 -6.87 8.81
CA ILE A 423 23.35 -5.58 8.75
C ILE A 423 21.93 -5.75 9.26
N TRP A 424 21.53 -4.90 10.18
CA TRP A 424 20.15 -4.75 10.62
C TRP A 424 19.67 -3.34 10.34
N ARG A 425 18.63 -3.18 9.52
CA ARG A 425 18.06 -1.86 9.18
C ARG A 425 16.62 -1.75 9.65
N VAL A 426 16.29 -0.59 10.23
CA VAL A 426 14.98 -0.26 10.79
C VAL A 426 14.32 0.80 9.92
N GLU A 427 13.30 0.42 9.15
CA GLU A 427 12.62 1.29 8.19
C GLU A 427 11.18 0.81 7.92
N GLY A 428 10.33 1.74 7.49
CA GLY A 428 8.99 1.45 6.97
C GLY A 428 8.15 0.53 7.86
N PRO A 429 7.49 -0.51 7.31
CA PRO A 429 6.69 -1.46 8.07
C PRO A 429 7.48 -2.67 8.59
N HIS A 430 8.80 -2.71 8.42
CA HIS A 430 9.59 -3.90 8.75
C HIS A 430 9.73 -4.08 10.26
N LEU A 431 9.67 -5.32 10.74
CA LEU A 431 10.22 -5.63 12.07
C LEU A 431 11.74 -5.43 12.05
N ALA A 432 12.35 -5.87 10.95
CA ALA A 432 13.75 -5.72 10.64
C ALA A 432 14.00 -6.06 9.16
N ARG A 433 14.97 -5.39 8.54
CA ARG A 433 15.67 -5.93 7.37
C ARG A 433 17.01 -6.46 7.84
N ILE A 434 17.25 -7.75 7.66
CA ILE A 434 18.43 -8.46 8.16
C ILE A 434 19.20 -9.00 6.97
N SER A 435 20.46 -8.61 6.83
CA SER A 435 21.31 -9.08 5.73
C SER A 435 22.69 -9.53 6.22
N GLY A 436 23.25 -10.56 5.59
CA GLY A 436 24.56 -11.10 5.98
C GLY A 436 25.14 -12.07 4.95
N HIS A 437 26.38 -12.50 5.15
CA HIS A 437 27.07 -13.46 4.29
C HIS A 437 27.06 -14.86 4.93
N GLY A 438 26.81 -15.89 4.12
CA GLY A 438 26.81 -17.30 4.53
C GLY A 438 25.59 -17.71 5.36
N THR A 439 25.40 -17.08 6.52
CA THR A 439 24.31 -17.40 7.46
C THR A 439 23.72 -16.14 8.07
N ILE A 440 22.40 -16.09 8.17
CA ILE A 440 21.70 -15.16 9.07
C ILE A 440 20.89 -15.96 10.08
N ALA A 441 20.89 -15.54 11.34
CA ALA A 441 20.03 -16.11 12.36
C ALA A 441 19.46 -15.03 13.28
N TYR A 442 18.21 -15.23 13.69
CA TYR A 442 17.51 -14.32 14.57
C TYR A 442 16.45 -15.06 15.39
N ARG A 443 16.15 -14.53 16.57
CA ARG A 443 15.14 -15.05 17.49
C ARG A 443 14.00 -14.07 17.62
N ILE A 444 12.78 -14.60 17.63
CA ILE A 444 11.54 -13.89 17.84
C ILE A 444 10.97 -14.36 19.17
N GLU A 445 10.90 -13.49 20.16
CA GLU A 445 10.27 -13.76 21.46
C GLU A 445 8.86 -13.19 21.46
N LEU A 446 7.88 -14.01 21.85
CA LEU A 446 6.47 -13.66 21.86
C LEU A 446 6.07 -13.24 23.27
N ARG A 447 5.52 -12.03 23.41
CA ARG A 447 5.01 -11.50 24.67
C ARG A 447 3.49 -11.53 24.67
N ASP A 448 2.93 -12.37 25.53
CA ASP A 448 1.51 -12.42 25.83
C ASP A 448 1.29 -11.74 27.18
N GLY A 449 1.04 -10.43 27.14
CA GLY A 449 0.66 -9.66 28.32
C GLY A 449 -0.75 -10.03 28.73
N GLN A 450 -0.92 -11.14 29.46
CA GLN A 450 -2.15 -11.41 30.20
C GLN A 450 -2.30 -10.38 31.32
N GLN A 451 -2.67 -9.14 30.99
CA GLN A 451 -3.45 -8.32 31.90
C GLN A 451 -4.92 -8.59 31.57
N ARG A 452 -5.65 -9.01 32.62
CA ARG A 452 -7.09 -9.24 32.63
C ARG A 452 -7.78 -8.27 31.68
N ARG A 453 -8.58 -8.79 30.75
CA ARG A 453 -9.74 -8.05 30.24
C ARG A 453 -10.38 -7.38 31.45
N MET A 454 -10.33 -6.06 31.54
CA MET A 454 -11.49 -5.41 32.13
C MET A 454 -12.64 -5.87 31.25
N PRO A 455 -13.69 -6.49 31.81
CA PRO A 455 -14.92 -6.61 31.07
C PRO A 455 -15.22 -5.18 30.61
N MET A 456 -15.38 -4.99 29.30
CA MET A 456 -16.28 -3.93 28.85
C MET A 456 -17.48 -4.01 29.80
N PRO A 457 -17.89 -2.94 30.49
CA PRO A 457 -19.11 -3.01 31.28
C PRO A 457 -20.16 -3.52 30.31
N THR A 458 -20.69 -4.71 30.58
CA THR A 458 -21.93 -5.17 29.95
C THR A 458 -22.84 -3.96 30.06
N PRO A 459 -23.30 -3.36 28.94
CA PRO A 459 -24.20 -2.24 29.05
C PRO A 459 -25.31 -2.73 29.94
N THR A 460 -25.46 -2.08 31.11
CA THR A 460 -26.62 -2.34 31.95
C THR A 460 -27.79 -2.16 31.00
N PRO A 461 -28.66 -3.16 30.79
CA PRO A 461 -29.79 -2.99 29.92
C PRO A 461 -30.56 -1.82 30.52
N MET A 462 -30.44 -0.64 29.92
CA MET A 462 -31.31 0.45 30.30
C MET A 462 -32.71 -0.06 30.01
N PRO A 463 -33.66 0.10 30.95
CA PRO A 463 -35.03 -0.32 30.70
C PRO A 463 -35.48 0.33 29.40
N MET A 464 -35.72 -0.50 28.40
CA MET A 464 -36.29 -0.10 27.12
C MET A 464 -37.54 0.74 27.46
N PRO A 465 -37.62 2.03 27.06
CA PRO A 465 -38.86 2.74 27.18
C PRO A 465 -39.88 2.00 26.33
N THR A 466 -40.97 1.59 26.97
CA THR A 466 -42.09 0.88 26.39
C THR A 466 -42.54 1.62 25.13
N PRO A 467 -42.78 0.94 23.99
CA PRO A 467 -43.15 1.63 22.76
C PRO A 467 -44.53 2.26 22.93
N THR A 468 -44.58 3.55 23.23
CA THR A 468 -45.80 4.34 23.04
C THR A 468 -46.10 4.43 21.54
N PRO A 469 -47.34 4.16 21.11
CA PRO A 469 -47.70 4.17 19.69
C PRO A 469 -47.57 5.60 19.15
N ARG A 470 -46.50 5.87 18.39
CA ARG A 470 -46.39 7.10 17.60
C ARG A 470 -47.18 6.92 16.32
N GLY A 471 -48.20 7.78 16.16
CA GLY A 471 -48.93 7.96 14.91
C GLY A 471 -48.02 8.32 13.74
N PRO A 472 -48.55 8.29 12.50
CA PRO A 472 -47.75 8.32 11.29
C PRO A 472 -47.03 9.66 11.16
N ARG A 473 -45.71 9.66 11.35
CA ARG A 473 -44.84 10.74 10.90
C ARG A 473 -44.36 10.40 9.50
N THR A 474 -45.00 11.00 8.52
CA THR A 474 -44.49 11.16 7.16
C THR A 474 -43.11 11.82 7.22
N ARG A 475 -42.06 11.09 6.81
CA ARG A 475 -40.69 11.61 6.67
C ARG A 475 -40.37 11.70 5.18
N ALA A 476 -40.27 12.92 4.69
CA ALA A 476 -39.78 13.25 3.34
C ALA A 476 -38.24 13.37 3.37
N PRO A 477 -37.56 13.37 2.22
CA PRO A 477 -36.10 13.26 2.13
C PRO A 477 -35.44 14.59 2.54
N HIS A 478 -34.47 14.54 3.45
CA HIS A 478 -33.73 15.75 3.86
C HIS A 478 -32.48 15.92 2.99
N GLU A 479 -32.61 16.74 1.95
CA GLU A 479 -31.57 17.66 1.47
C GLU A 479 -31.69 18.96 2.28
N ALA A 480 -30.55 19.47 2.76
CA ALA A 480 -30.35 20.76 3.44
C ALA A 480 -31.30 21.14 4.60
N ASP A 481 -30.64 21.42 5.74
CA ASP A 481 -30.90 22.54 6.64
C ASP A 481 -31.61 22.31 7.99
N GLY A 482 -31.09 23.06 8.96
CA GLY A 482 -31.44 23.06 10.36
C GLY A 482 -30.42 23.84 11.19
N LEU A 483 -29.97 25.03 10.72
CA LEU A 483 -29.22 25.96 11.56
C LEU A 483 -30.08 26.37 12.76
N THR A 484 -29.70 25.89 13.94
CA THR A 484 -30.26 26.33 15.21
C THR A 484 -29.30 27.32 15.87
N PRO A 485 -29.73 28.11 16.87
CA PRO A 485 -28.82 28.93 17.67
C PRO A 485 -27.67 28.12 18.32
N GLY A 486 -27.89 26.81 18.55
CA GLY A 486 -26.88 25.90 19.10
C GLY A 486 -25.85 25.40 18.08
N GLY A 487 -26.16 25.40 16.78
CA GLY A 487 -25.31 24.81 15.75
C GLY A 487 -26.09 24.25 14.55
N GLY A 488 -25.39 23.51 13.69
CA GLY A 488 -25.99 22.87 12.52
C GLY A 488 -25.06 21.88 11.82
N LEU A 489 -25.65 21.01 11.01
CA LEU A 489 -24.96 20.05 10.14
C LEU A 489 -25.36 20.25 8.69
N ASP A 490 -24.40 20.09 7.79
CA ASP A 490 -24.60 20.05 6.34
C ASP A 490 -24.11 18.69 5.82
N VAL A 491 -25.04 17.82 5.43
CA VAL A 491 -24.77 16.44 5.03
C VAL A 491 -25.42 16.16 3.68
N SER A 492 -24.61 15.64 2.75
CA SER A 492 -25.04 15.13 1.46
C SER A 492 -24.93 13.61 1.44
N ALA A 493 -26.02 12.91 1.11
CA ALA A 493 -25.99 11.46 0.93
C ALA A 493 -25.01 11.02 -0.18
N ALA A 494 -24.81 11.87 -1.19
CA ALA A 494 -23.96 11.57 -2.34
C ALA A 494 -22.46 11.74 -2.09
N THR A 495 -22.07 12.52 -1.07
CA THR A 495 -20.65 12.91 -0.90
C THR A 495 -20.16 12.92 0.54
N GLY A 496 -21.01 13.14 1.55
CA GLY A 496 -20.64 13.10 2.96
C GLY A 496 -21.07 14.32 3.79
N LEU A 497 -20.47 14.47 4.98
CA LEU A 497 -20.63 15.61 5.88
C LEU A 497 -19.75 16.78 5.40
N HIS A 498 -20.36 17.86 4.92
CA HIS A 498 -19.66 19.06 4.46
C HIS A 498 -19.32 20.03 5.58
N ALA A 499 -20.22 20.24 6.54
CA ALA A 499 -19.98 21.17 7.64
C ALA A 499 -20.64 20.71 8.94
N TRP A 500 -19.93 20.94 10.05
CA TRP A 500 -20.46 20.88 11.40
C TRP A 500 -20.14 22.21 12.10
N ARG A 501 -21.19 22.86 12.62
CA ARG A 501 -21.08 24.13 13.34
C ARG A 501 -21.58 23.97 14.78
N HIS A 502 -20.84 24.54 15.73
CA HIS A 502 -21.23 24.70 17.12
C HIS A 502 -21.30 26.19 17.46
N ARG A 503 -22.46 26.68 17.91
CA ARG A 503 -22.71 28.10 18.23
C ARG A 503 -22.26 29.06 17.12
N GLY A 504 -22.48 28.67 15.87
CA GLY A 504 -22.10 29.43 14.67
C GLY A 504 -20.63 29.33 14.26
N ILE A 505 -19.76 28.69 15.05
CA ILE A 505 -18.35 28.46 14.73
C ILE A 505 -18.20 27.13 14.00
N HIS A 506 -17.41 27.12 12.92
CA HIS A 506 -17.10 25.90 12.18
C HIS A 506 -16.15 25.00 12.97
N VAL A 507 -16.59 23.76 13.20
CA VAL A 507 -15.80 22.70 13.83
C VAL A 507 -15.14 21.84 12.75
N LEU A 508 -15.96 21.36 11.80
CA LEU A 508 -15.51 20.70 10.57
C LEU A 508 -16.09 21.46 9.38
N GLU A 509 -15.28 21.64 8.34
CA GLU A 509 -15.73 22.29 7.11
C GLU A 509 -14.93 21.80 5.91
N SER A 510 -15.66 21.38 4.87
CA SER A 510 -15.12 21.24 3.53
C SER A 510 -15.27 22.59 2.84
N SER A 511 -14.16 23.22 2.48
CA SER A 511 -14.18 24.46 1.69
C SER A 511 -14.57 24.15 0.24
N GLN A 512 -15.87 23.93 -0.02
CA GLN A 512 -16.37 23.97 -1.40
C GLN A 512 -16.18 25.40 -1.95
N PRO A 513 -15.67 25.59 -3.19
CA PRO A 513 -15.39 24.60 -4.23
C PRO A 513 -13.90 24.45 -4.59
N ARG A 514 -12.94 24.77 -3.72
CA ARG A 514 -11.51 24.58 -4.08
C ARG A 514 -11.15 23.11 -3.88
N SER A 515 -10.87 22.42 -4.98
CA SER A 515 -10.35 21.04 -5.00
C SER A 515 -9.08 20.96 -4.14
N ARG A 516 -9.23 20.59 -2.87
CA ARG A 516 -8.10 20.24 -2.02
C ARG A 516 -7.71 18.80 -2.34
N SER A 517 -6.42 18.61 -2.55
CA SER A 517 -5.82 17.30 -2.72
C SER A 517 -5.11 16.87 -1.44
N ILE A 518 -5.26 15.63 -1.00
CA ILE A 518 -4.43 15.05 0.06
C ILE A 518 -3.94 13.67 -0.37
N GLY A 519 -2.61 13.52 -0.43
CA GLY A 519 -1.99 12.37 -1.07
C GLY A 519 -2.59 12.13 -2.48
N PRO A 520 -3.06 10.91 -2.79
CA PRO A 520 -3.65 10.56 -4.09
C PRO A 520 -5.09 11.06 -4.28
N LEU A 521 -5.76 11.55 -3.23
CA LEU A 521 -7.12 12.07 -3.35
C LEU A 521 -7.09 13.48 -3.91
N ASN A 522 -7.33 13.63 -5.20
CA ASN A 522 -7.34 14.93 -5.89
C ASN A 522 -8.54 15.83 -5.56
N ARG A 523 -9.62 15.23 -5.08
CA ARG A 523 -10.85 15.93 -4.73
C ARG A 523 -11.41 15.28 -3.48
N LEU A 524 -11.39 16.02 -2.39
CA LEU A 524 -12.11 15.66 -1.18
C LEU A 524 -13.62 15.72 -1.46
N PRO A 525 -14.38 14.64 -1.22
CA PRO A 525 -15.81 14.64 -1.45
C PRO A 525 -16.54 15.52 -0.41
N ALA A 526 -16.10 15.49 0.84
CA ALA A 526 -16.65 16.26 1.96
C ALA A 526 -15.61 16.39 3.10
N ALA A 527 -15.99 16.96 4.25
CA ALA A 527 -15.12 17.04 5.42
C ALA A 527 -15.02 15.67 6.11
N ALA A 528 -16.11 14.91 6.10
CA ALA A 528 -16.10 13.49 6.41
C ALA A 528 -16.96 12.69 5.44
N TRP A 529 -16.56 11.48 5.09
CA TRP A 529 -17.30 10.59 4.18
C TRP A 529 -17.08 9.13 4.57
N VAL A 530 -17.90 8.24 4.01
CA VAL A 530 -17.88 6.81 4.33
C VAL A 530 -17.42 6.00 3.14
N ALA A 531 -16.70 4.91 3.41
CA ALA A 531 -16.33 3.96 2.37
C ALA A 531 -16.22 2.54 2.93
N ARG A 532 -16.42 1.57 2.03
CA ARG A 532 -16.06 0.17 2.28
C ARG A 532 -14.66 -0.09 1.74
N LEU A 533 -13.81 -0.66 2.57
CA LEU A 533 -12.43 -1.01 2.23
C LEU A 533 -12.26 -2.54 2.21
N ARG A 534 -11.29 -3.01 1.42
CA ARG A 534 -10.82 -4.39 1.49
C ARG A 534 -10.12 -4.64 2.82
N ASP A 535 -9.76 -5.91 3.04
CA ASP A 535 -9.05 -6.34 4.24
C ASP A 535 -7.75 -5.55 4.48
N ARG A 536 -7.75 -4.66 5.47
CA ARG A 536 -6.57 -3.88 5.88
C ARG A 536 -5.39 -4.70 6.39
N THR A 537 -5.57 -5.98 6.65
CA THR A 537 -4.54 -6.90 7.15
C THR A 537 -3.73 -7.55 6.05
N THR A 538 -4.14 -7.41 4.79
CA THR A 538 -3.37 -7.87 3.63
C THR A 538 -2.21 -6.91 3.36
N PRO A 539 -0.94 -7.34 3.48
CA PRO A 539 0.22 -6.48 3.24
C PRO A 539 0.23 -5.85 1.84
N ASP A 540 -0.28 -6.55 0.83
CA ASP A 540 -0.29 -6.06 -0.56
C ASP A 540 -1.19 -4.84 -0.80
N HIS A 541 -2.19 -4.57 0.05
CA HIS A 541 -3.09 -3.43 -0.17
C HIS A 541 -3.14 -2.47 1.01
N GLY A 542 -3.10 -2.99 2.24
CA GLY A 542 -3.27 -2.19 3.46
C GLY A 542 -4.57 -1.38 3.47
N VAL A 543 -4.57 -0.21 4.13
CA VAL A 543 -5.74 0.70 4.15
C VAL A 543 -5.73 1.59 2.92
N GLU A 544 -6.69 1.42 2.02
CA GLU A 544 -6.77 2.16 0.76
C GLU A 544 -7.03 3.66 0.96
N TRP A 545 -6.72 4.44 -0.08
CA TRP A 545 -7.26 5.79 -0.25
C TRP A 545 -8.58 5.72 -1.02
N ALA A 546 -9.70 5.80 -0.31
CA ALA A 546 -11.03 5.64 -0.91
C ALA A 546 -11.81 6.96 -0.98
N LEU A 547 -12.57 7.11 -2.06
CA LEU A 547 -13.64 8.11 -2.17
C LEU A 547 -14.92 7.61 -1.46
N HIS A 548 -15.92 8.49 -1.37
CA HIS A 548 -17.24 8.14 -0.85
C HIS A 548 -17.84 6.95 -1.60
N ASP A 549 -18.29 5.92 -0.86
CA ASP A 549 -18.97 4.77 -1.42
C ASP A 549 -20.47 5.07 -1.51
N ALA A 550 -20.92 5.37 -2.73
CA ALA A 550 -22.32 5.70 -3.02
C ALA A 550 -23.31 4.56 -2.73
N SER A 551 -22.84 3.35 -2.41
CA SER A 551 -23.74 2.26 -1.98
C SER A 551 -24.24 2.39 -0.54
N PHE A 552 -23.71 3.33 0.26
CA PHE A 552 -24.23 3.65 1.59
C PHE A 552 -25.38 4.66 1.52
N ALA A 553 -26.57 4.25 1.97
CA ALA A 553 -27.71 5.15 2.12
C ALA A 553 -27.60 5.96 3.43
N LEU A 554 -27.91 7.25 3.39
CA LEU A 554 -28.02 8.09 4.60
C LEU A 554 -29.34 7.75 5.33
N ASP A 555 -29.30 7.51 6.65
CA ASP A 555 -30.44 7.01 7.44
C ASP A 555 -31.77 7.75 7.16
N GLY A 556 -32.80 6.96 6.83
CA GLY A 556 -34.12 7.43 6.38
C GLY A 556 -34.89 6.39 5.53
N SER A 557 -34.19 5.38 5.00
CA SER A 557 -34.75 4.25 4.25
C SER A 557 -34.99 3.01 5.14
N SER A 558 -36.09 2.31 4.92
CA SER A 558 -36.39 1.02 5.56
C SER A 558 -35.87 -0.15 4.71
N GLY A 559 -35.03 -1.05 5.27
CA GLY A 559 -34.63 -2.31 4.61
C GLY A 559 -33.20 -2.78 4.90
N ASP A 560 -32.83 -4.01 4.52
CA ASP A 560 -31.51 -4.68 4.73
C ASP A 560 -30.30 -4.04 3.99
N GLU A 561 -30.37 -2.74 3.68
CA GLU A 561 -29.37 -2.02 2.91
C GLU A 561 -28.21 -1.50 3.78
N ARG A 562 -27.10 -1.13 3.14
CA ARG A 562 -25.95 -0.47 3.79
C ARG A 562 -26.34 0.95 4.20
N ARG A 563 -26.04 1.32 5.44
CA ARG A 563 -26.47 2.62 5.97
C ARG A 563 -25.35 3.35 6.69
N TRP A 564 -25.49 4.66 6.71
CA TRP A 564 -24.70 5.52 7.57
C TRP A 564 -25.53 6.69 8.09
N SER A 565 -25.11 7.28 9.21
CA SER A 565 -25.76 8.47 9.76
C SER A 565 -24.80 9.36 10.52
N VAL A 566 -25.20 10.63 10.63
CA VAL A 566 -24.57 11.64 11.47
C VAL A 566 -25.62 12.18 12.43
N GLN A 567 -25.43 11.95 13.73
CA GLN A 567 -26.39 12.32 14.77
C GLN A 567 -25.74 13.33 15.73
N PRO A 568 -26.20 14.60 15.75
CA PRO A 568 -25.70 15.58 16.71
C PRO A 568 -26.38 15.39 18.09
N ASN A 569 -25.69 15.77 19.15
CA ASN A 569 -26.34 16.01 20.44
C ASN A 569 -27.14 17.33 20.42
N ALA A 570 -27.88 17.61 21.49
CA ALA A 570 -28.85 18.71 21.52
C ALA A 570 -28.27 20.11 21.28
N ASP A 571 -27.01 20.33 21.65
CA ASP A 571 -26.29 21.61 21.53
C ASP A 571 -25.18 21.58 20.47
N PHE A 572 -25.11 20.52 19.65
CA PHE A 572 -24.08 20.33 18.62
C PHE A 572 -22.64 20.38 19.14
N SER A 573 -22.40 20.16 20.44
CA SER A 573 -21.05 20.01 21.00
C SER A 573 -20.44 18.65 20.70
N ALA A 574 -21.26 17.68 20.28
CA ALA A 574 -20.81 16.39 19.82
C ALA A 574 -21.64 15.87 18.63
N ILE A 575 -21.00 15.05 17.79
CA ILE A 575 -21.66 14.29 16.72
C ILE A 575 -21.23 12.82 16.79
N ASP A 576 -22.18 11.92 16.54
CA ASP A 576 -21.95 10.50 16.37
C ASP A 576 -22.09 10.14 14.88
N ILE A 577 -21.05 9.53 14.30
CA ILE A 577 -21.09 8.97 12.94
C ILE A 577 -21.18 7.45 13.05
N SER A 578 -22.24 6.88 12.48
CA SER A 578 -22.54 5.45 12.53
C SER A 578 -22.57 4.83 11.14
N LEU A 579 -22.12 3.58 11.00
CA LEU A 579 -22.16 2.80 9.77
C LEU A 579 -22.70 1.40 10.05
N SER A 580 -23.44 0.81 9.11
CA SER A 580 -23.86 -0.59 9.14
C SER A 580 -23.85 -1.22 7.74
N ASP A 581 -23.43 -2.49 7.65
CA ASP A 581 -23.54 -3.30 6.42
C ASP A 581 -24.22 -4.66 6.65
N PRO A 582 -25.57 -4.67 6.50
CA PRO A 582 -26.45 -5.81 6.33
C PRO A 582 -25.95 -7.07 5.66
N THR A 583 -25.28 -6.80 4.54
CA THR A 583 -25.41 -7.62 3.33
C THR A 583 -24.28 -8.62 3.18
N ARG A 584 -23.25 -8.56 4.04
CA ARG A 584 -21.94 -9.12 3.76
C ARG A 584 -21.42 -10.01 4.88
N ALA A 585 -20.88 -11.18 4.57
CA ALA A 585 -20.37 -12.11 5.58
C ALA A 585 -19.49 -11.42 6.65
N PRO A 586 -19.68 -11.72 7.96
CA PRO A 586 -18.92 -11.09 9.04
C PRO A 586 -17.42 -11.18 8.82
N GLY A 587 -16.69 -10.12 9.18
CA GLY A 587 -15.22 -10.14 9.21
C GLY A 587 -14.51 -10.11 7.84
N THR A 588 -15.19 -9.75 6.76
CA THR A 588 -14.61 -9.81 5.40
C THR A 588 -14.09 -8.47 4.85
N ASP A 589 -14.72 -7.34 5.18
CA ASP A 589 -14.31 -5.99 4.75
C ASP A 589 -14.25 -5.05 5.95
N ASP A 590 -13.54 -3.94 5.78
CA ASP A 590 -13.51 -2.86 6.76
C ASP A 590 -14.55 -1.78 6.41
N LEU A 591 -15.24 -1.30 7.43
CA LEU A 591 -16.06 -0.09 7.37
C LEU A 591 -15.19 1.09 7.77
N ALA A 592 -15.21 2.16 6.97
CA ALA A 592 -14.35 3.31 7.19
C ALA A 592 -15.14 4.63 7.17
N VAL A 593 -14.83 5.50 8.14
CA VAL A 593 -15.11 6.94 8.07
C VAL A 593 -13.79 7.64 7.77
N PHE A 594 -13.76 8.40 6.69
CA PHE A 594 -12.67 9.31 6.40
C PHE A 594 -13.02 10.69 6.94
N VAL A 595 -12.06 11.35 7.60
CA VAL A 595 -12.20 12.70 8.14
C VAL A 595 -10.98 13.51 7.72
N PHE A 596 -11.23 14.61 7.02
CA PHE A 596 -10.20 15.59 6.75
C PHE A 596 -10.09 16.57 7.91
N VAL A 597 -8.97 16.54 8.63
CA VAL A 597 -8.72 17.46 9.74
C VAL A 597 -8.62 18.89 9.19
N PRO A 598 -9.26 19.89 9.84
CA PRO A 598 -9.20 21.27 9.38
C PRO A 598 -7.76 21.76 9.20
N ALA A 599 -7.51 22.49 8.10
CA ALA A 599 -6.18 23.02 7.79
C ALA A 599 -5.68 24.07 8.81
N THR A 600 -6.55 24.55 9.70
CA THR A 600 -6.16 25.39 10.84
C THR A 600 -5.46 24.62 11.95
N ALA A 601 -5.53 23.28 11.95
CA ALA A 601 -4.82 22.48 12.91
C ALA A 601 -3.31 22.51 12.62
N GLU A 602 -2.52 22.88 13.61
CA GLU A 602 -1.05 22.87 13.54
C GLU A 602 -0.45 21.55 14.05
N HIS A 603 -1.21 20.84 14.89
CA HIS A 603 -0.80 19.59 15.51
C HIS A 603 -1.97 18.62 15.69
N ILE A 604 -1.64 17.35 15.91
CA ILE A 604 -2.57 16.30 16.37
C ILE A 604 -2.05 15.75 17.68
N ASP A 605 -2.94 15.56 18.65
CA ASP A 605 -2.66 14.79 19.85
C ASP A 605 -3.27 13.39 19.68
N PHE A 606 -2.55 12.31 20.00
CA PHE A 606 -3.08 10.93 19.87
C PHE A 606 -2.57 10.04 21.00
N GLY A 607 -3.28 8.94 21.22
CA GLY A 607 -3.10 8.07 22.39
C GLY A 607 -4.07 8.44 23.52
N ASP A 608 -4.00 7.69 24.62
CA ASP A 608 -4.99 7.76 25.69
C ASP A 608 -4.48 8.56 26.90
N GLY A 609 -5.32 9.48 27.40
CA GLY A 609 -5.12 10.15 28.69
C GLY A 609 -3.89 11.08 28.77
N PRO A 610 -3.21 11.16 29.92
CA PRO A 610 -2.10 12.10 30.14
C PRO A 610 -0.84 11.77 29.32
N ASP A 611 -0.77 10.57 28.74
CA ASP A 611 0.33 10.11 27.89
C ASP A 611 0.12 10.42 26.40
N ALA A 612 -0.92 11.20 26.07
CA ALA A 612 -1.19 11.62 24.71
C ALA A 612 0.03 12.31 24.10
N LYS A 613 0.41 11.86 22.90
CA LYS A 613 1.59 12.33 22.18
C LYS A 613 1.14 13.40 21.20
N ARG A 614 1.90 14.50 21.14
CA ARG A 614 1.67 15.61 20.19
C ARG A 614 2.57 15.47 18.98
N LEU A 615 1.99 15.50 17.79
CA LEU A 615 2.72 15.56 16.52
C LEU A 615 2.38 16.83 15.74
N SER A 616 3.43 17.48 15.23
CA SER A 616 3.29 18.58 14.28
C SER A 616 2.78 18.07 12.94
N ILE A 617 1.85 18.81 12.34
CA ILE A 617 1.38 18.55 10.97
C ILE A 617 2.37 19.13 9.95
N ALA A 618 3.12 20.17 10.31
CA ALA A 618 4.13 20.76 9.46
C ALA A 618 5.34 19.82 9.30
N GLY A 619 5.86 19.72 8.07
CA GLY A 619 7.10 19.02 7.75
C GLY A 619 6.95 17.87 6.77
N ALA A 620 7.76 16.83 6.95
CA ALA A 620 7.74 15.62 6.14
C ALA A 620 6.44 14.82 6.34
N PRO A 621 5.95 14.12 5.29
CA PRO A 621 4.80 13.22 5.42
C PRO A 621 5.05 12.15 6.48
N TRP A 622 4.01 11.83 7.24
CA TRP A 622 4.06 10.78 8.24
C TRP A 622 2.71 10.06 8.36
N ARG A 623 2.73 8.83 8.87
CA ARG A 623 1.52 8.09 9.21
C ARG A 623 1.67 7.32 10.51
N THR A 624 0.60 7.27 11.29
CA THR A 624 0.57 6.53 12.55
C THR A 624 -0.82 5.96 12.81
N TRP A 625 -0.86 4.91 13.61
CA TRP A 625 -2.10 4.32 14.09
C TRP A 625 -2.31 4.66 15.56
N THR A 626 -3.57 4.82 15.92
CA THR A 626 -4.03 5.12 17.27
C THR A 626 -5.44 4.59 17.45
N ARG A 627 -5.99 4.65 18.66
CA ARG A 627 -7.41 4.36 18.94
C ARG A 627 -8.26 5.62 18.98
N ALA A 628 -7.70 6.69 19.52
CA ALA A 628 -8.32 8.00 19.62
C ALA A 628 -7.30 9.08 19.26
N PHE A 629 -7.81 10.23 18.84
CA PHE A 629 -7.00 11.41 18.56
C PHE A 629 -7.79 12.67 18.80
N ARG A 630 -7.07 13.77 18.96
CA ARG A 630 -7.61 15.10 19.20
C ARG A 630 -6.92 16.09 18.28
N PHE A 631 -7.69 17.05 17.76
CA PHE A 631 -7.16 18.12 16.93
C PHE A 631 -7.80 19.46 17.28
N PRO A 632 -7.04 20.58 17.19
CA PRO A 632 -7.56 21.89 17.52
C PRO A 632 -8.44 22.45 16.39
N THR A 633 -9.50 23.16 16.78
CA THR A 633 -10.37 23.93 15.89
C THR A 633 -10.63 25.33 16.47
N PRO A 634 -11.16 26.29 15.70
CA PRO A 634 -11.57 27.57 16.24
C PRO A 634 -12.66 27.49 17.33
N ALA A 635 -13.40 26.38 17.41
CA ALA A 635 -14.44 26.15 18.42
C ALA A 635 -13.93 25.48 19.70
N GLY A 636 -12.67 25.02 19.73
CA GLY A 636 -12.12 24.16 20.78
C GLY A 636 -11.44 22.92 20.20
N ASP A 637 -10.88 22.09 21.06
CA ASP A 637 -10.29 20.83 20.63
C ASP A 637 -11.39 19.80 20.35
N VAL A 638 -11.26 19.01 19.29
CA VAL A 638 -12.18 17.92 18.96
C VAL A 638 -11.51 16.59 19.30
N LEU A 639 -12.06 15.85 20.27
CA LEU A 639 -11.70 14.47 20.56
C LEU A 639 -12.50 13.53 19.67
N VAL A 640 -11.84 12.58 19.02
CA VAL A 640 -12.45 11.54 18.20
C VAL A 640 -12.12 10.18 18.77
N GLU A 641 -13.16 9.41 19.10
CA GLU A 641 -13.02 8.10 19.73
C GLU A 641 -14.10 7.10 19.24
N PRO A 642 -13.77 5.80 19.15
CA PRO A 642 -14.77 4.78 18.89
C PRO A 642 -15.68 4.61 20.12
N THR A 643 -16.99 4.60 19.88
CA THR A 643 -18.00 4.30 20.91
C THR A 643 -18.60 2.91 20.77
N ASP A 644 -18.54 2.35 19.55
CA ASP A 644 -19.03 1.01 19.24
C ASP A 644 -18.31 0.45 18.01
N GLY A 645 -18.28 -0.87 17.89
CA GLY A 645 -17.68 -1.60 16.77
C GLY A 645 -16.50 -2.50 17.17
N ASP A 646 -16.35 -3.58 16.41
CA ASP A 646 -15.27 -4.54 16.60
C ASP A 646 -13.98 -4.10 15.89
N TYR A 647 -12.84 -4.38 16.53
CA TYR A 647 -11.51 -4.06 16.01
C TYR A 647 -11.39 -2.61 15.53
N THR A 648 -11.78 -1.66 16.38
CA THR A 648 -11.71 -0.23 16.05
C THR A 648 -10.27 0.27 16.10
N GLU A 649 -9.85 0.94 15.04
CA GLU A 649 -8.52 1.55 14.91
C GLU A 649 -8.65 2.86 14.11
N VAL A 650 -7.73 3.79 14.32
CA VAL A 650 -7.63 5.04 13.55
C VAL A 650 -6.27 5.09 12.87
N LEU A 651 -6.26 5.31 11.56
CA LEU A 651 -5.06 5.62 10.80
C LEU A 651 -5.01 7.12 10.52
N LEU A 652 -3.96 7.79 11.00
CA LEU A 652 -3.67 9.20 10.71
C LEU A 652 -2.60 9.28 9.63
N ARG A 653 -2.84 10.06 8.58
CA ARG A 653 -1.90 10.34 7.49
C ARG A 653 -1.73 11.83 7.33
N ALA A 654 -0.54 12.34 7.61
CA ALA A 654 -0.18 13.73 7.37
C ALA A 654 0.58 13.88 6.07
N GLY A 655 0.27 14.94 5.34
CA GLY A 655 1.03 15.39 4.18
C GLY A 655 0.97 16.90 4.02
N PRO A 656 1.53 17.46 2.94
CA PRO A 656 1.62 18.91 2.74
C PRO A 656 0.28 19.65 2.76
N ALA A 657 -0.82 18.94 2.51
CA ALA A 657 -2.16 19.50 2.44
C ALA A 657 -2.98 19.38 3.73
N GLY A 658 -2.48 18.70 4.77
CA GLY A 658 -3.17 18.48 6.03
C GLY A 658 -3.13 17.02 6.49
N VAL A 659 -4.07 16.65 7.36
CA VAL A 659 -4.20 15.29 7.91
C VAL A 659 -5.50 14.65 7.47
N LEU A 660 -5.40 13.41 6.97
CA LEU A 660 -6.53 12.52 6.75
C LEU A 660 -6.56 11.47 7.86
N ALA A 661 -7.64 11.45 8.62
CA ALA A 661 -7.93 10.37 9.55
C ALA A 661 -8.85 9.35 8.89
N THR A 662 -8.54 8.07 9.02
CA THR A 662 -9.39 6.96 8.59
C THR A 662 -9.78 6.15 9.82
N LEU A 663 -11.03 6.30 10.25
CA LEU A 663 -11.62 5.58 11.38
C LEU A 663 -12.13 4.24 10.85
N LEU A 664 -11.60 3.13 11.37
CA LEU A 664 -11.76 1.80 10.81
C LEU A 664 -12.40 0.87 11.83
N ALA A 665 -13.34 0.06 11.38
CA ALA A 665 -13.88 -1.05 12.15
C ALA A 665 -14.03 -2.28 11.25
N ARG A 666 -13.92 -3.47 11.86
CA ARG A 666 -14.26 -4.72 11.19
C ARG A 666 -15.37 -5.41 11.96
N PRO A 667 -16.64 -5.09 11.67
CA PRO A 667 -17.74 -5.63 12.45
C PRO A 667 -17.83 -7.16 12.33
N ALA A 668 -17.97 -7.83 13.47
CA ALA A 668 -18.14 -9.28 13.57
C ALA A 668 -19.54 -9.69 14.06
N GLY A 669 -20.30 -8.76 14.68
CA GLY A 669 -21.68 -8.98 15.13
C GLY A 669 -22.74 -9.02 14.03
N GLU A 670 -23.99 -9.36 14.39
CA GLU A 670 -25.12 -9.52 13.44
C GLU A 670 -25.50 -8.21 12.72
N GLU A 671 -25.58 -7.10 13.44
CA GLU A 671 -25.92 -5.77 12.86
C GLU A 671 -24.76 -5.12 12.10
N ARG A 672 -23.55 -5.70 12.22
CA ARG A 672 -22.31 -5.23 11.57
C ARG A 672 -22.15 -3.72 11.60
N HIS A 673 -22.23 -3.18 12.81
CA HIS A 673 -22.25 -1.74 13.09
C HIS A 673 -20.91 -1.24 13.63
N ALA A 674 -20.61 0.04 13.37
CA ALA A 674 -19.53 0.78 14.00
C ALA A 674 -19.93 2.24 14.21
N ARG A 675 -19.47 2.84 15.32
CA ARG A 675 -19.79 4.23 15.66
C ARG A 675 -18.61 4.96 16.28
N TRP A 676 -18.37 6.17 15.78
CA TRP A 676 -17.38 7.09 16.32
C TRP A 676 -18.04 8.37 16.79
N ARG A 677 -17.54 8.88 17.91
CA ARG A 677 -17.96 10.15 18.49
C ARG A 677 -16.90 11.20 18.27
N PHE A 678 -17.36 12.40 17.95
CA PHE A 678 -16.56 13.61 17.88
C PHE A 678 -17.10 14.55 18.95
N THR A 679 -16.27 14.97 19.90
CA THR A 679 -16.67 15.79 21.05
C THR A 679 -15.79 17.03 21.16
N LEU A 680 -16.39 18.21 21.32
CA LEU A 680 -15.67 19.43 21.69
C LEU A 680 -15.28 19.38 23.17
N VAL A 681 -13.99 19.54 23.48
CA VAL A 681 -13.43 19.48 24.84
C VAL A 681 -12.77 20.78 25.29
#